data_AF-A0A1F5EB57-F1
#
_entry.id   AF-A0A1F5EB57-F1
#
_cell.length_a   1.000
_cell.length_b   1.000
_cell.length_c   1.000
_cell.angle_alpha   90.00
_cell.angle_beta   90.00
_cell.angle_gamma   90.00
#
_symmetry.space_group_name_H-M   'P 1'
#
loop_
_entity.id
_entity.type
_entity.pdbx_description
1 polymer ?
#
loop_
_entity_poly.entity_id
_entity_poly.type
_entity_poly.pdbx_seq_one_letter_code
_entity_poly.pdbx_strand_id
1 'polypeptide(L)'
;MIRNVISTTYRRYYSDLLVDLGIGQDINMHPHYLIKAKLETASEKPSSKPKCEVSESIYYNSKNIETKLSFLSKVKLVEFLGELPPLTSTNLFLDPTKKFKILLKGEEAFVVLKIHNSKKYLANLRRMKRLIEPLKNIFAVDSDFAILHMGSECYLVSKFRDMSLEDCTKEEKITLKQRKDTIKHLANLNELFVKKGVFFCGFAPRNFLVSNSRIYIIDFEDLYYSKSLSSENIRYLQDLRTALFSDTFSQQEISEIFASDKLIHVPEDRLVTADPIEKAYFRKSRIKQEERNTLWEYTKNLEQVIFYKNRPIYGHNIGQFFSDNLDPKLEALLIERFYIINQQDRTSFEELTNLFDLLTDYYSENKFRELYNQQIRFDFVPLIKQCLKVLESDFENTMAFVRYFNQSNCLDKSLSFSEKKKVIEFVNDVIHTKIIHKTDFSNISLFSNIVAKTVYGPWKSEAENIGIINTIYPYSPKKIKIYSHPEYATILYEYYGKSNLSFGDSKEAARLLAKLHNTEINDRITGKLKSKYLKLDDGTIKMITEFLSNHGYIKDDLEMIYERAEALKRAFHPKSVIHNDLYYDQFHKNKQMTLLDWTYATVGSPFIDLSSILRNDYDNRNAKLDKRSFLDEYLKYSKYSKEFSDQKLIEGFYMNCFREIVWFIERINLDETHGGEVDTWLKDAVNDLKRNEFVW
;
A
#
# COMPACT_ATOMS: atom_id res chain seq x y z
N MET A 1 -36.64 7.90 6.61
CA MET A 1 -35.58 6.97 7.08
C MET A 1 -34.23 7.64 6.78
N ILE A 2 -33.74 8.46 7.71
CA ILE A 2 -32.60 9.37 7.51
C ILE A 2 -31.34 8.62 7.92
N ARG A 3 -30.52 8.21 6.95
CA ARG A 3 -29.18 7.66 7.24
C ARG A 3 -28.24 8.82 7.54
N ASN A 4 -28.04 9.06 8.83
CA ASN A 4 -26.95 9.87 9.36
C ASN A 4 -25.62 9.34 8.81
N VAL A 5 -24.85 10.12 8.06
CA VAL A 5 -23.46 9.76 7.70
C VAL A 5 -22.56 10.97 7.98
N ILE A 6 -21.97 10.93 9.17
CA ILE A 6 -20.64 11.47 9.45
C ILE A 6 -19.68 10.74 8.52
N SER A 7 -18.55 11.31 8.11
CA SER A 7 -17.50 10.46 7.50
C SER A 7 -17.30 9.23 8.40
N THR A 8 -17.38 8.05 7.83
CA THR A 8 -17.30 6.77 8.59
C THR A 8 -16.06 6.76 9.49
N THR A 9 -14.97 7.38 9.03
CA THR A 9 -13.75 7.65 9.79
C THR A 9 -14.00 8.43 11.08
N TYR A 10 -14.80 9.49 11.05
CA TYR A 10 -15.07 10.34 12.22
C TYR A 10 -16.01 9.73 13.25
N ARG A 11 -17.05 9.02 12.80
CA ARG A 11 -17.94 8.28 13.70
C ARG A 11 -17.19 7.13 14.37
N ARG A 12 -16.28 6.48 13.64
CA ARG A 12 -15.41 5.41 14.12
C ARG A 12 -14.43 5.91 15.19
N TYR A 13 -13.71 7.02 14.95
CA TYR A 13 -12.73 7.55 15.92
C TYR A 13 -13.30 7.79 17.32
N TYR A 14 -14.53 8.31 17.43
CA TYR A 14 -15.18 8.55 18.72
C TYR A 14 -15.93 7.33 19.26
N SER A 15 -16.55 6.53 18.38
CA SER A 15 -17.30 5.32 18.79
C SER A 15 -16.37 4.24 19.34
N ASP A 16 -15.21 4.01 18.73
CA ASP A 16 -14.24 3.00 19.17
C ASP A 16 -13.55 3.41 20.47
N LEU A 17 -13.30 4.72 20.66
CA LEU A 17 -12.79 5.28 21.91
C LEU A 17 -13.77 5.04 23.08
N LEU A 18 -15.08 5.18 22.86
CA LEU A 18 -16.10 4.98 23.90
C LEU A 18 -16.34 3.49 24.21
N VAL A 19 -16.25 2.62 23.19
CA VAL A 19 -16.40 1.16 23.33
C VAL A 19 -15.20 0.55 24.07
N ASP A 20 -13.96 0.92 23.71
CA ASP A 20 -12.75 0.39 24.37
C ASP A 20 -12.58 0.89 25.81
N LEU A 21 -13.22 2.02 26.17
CA LEU A 21 -13.29 2.54 27.54
C LEU A 21 -14.42 1.91 28.39
N GLY A 22 -15.11 0.89 27.87
CA GLY A 22 -16.10 0.11 28.61
C GLY A 22 -17.44 0.82 28.83
N ILE A 23 -17.76 1.85 28.03
CA ILE A 23 -19.01 2.60 28.15
C ILE A 23 -20.05 1.95 27.22
N GLY A 24 -21.01 1.23 27.82
CA GLY A 24 -21.98 0.38 27.13
C GLY A 24 -22.83 1.09 26.07
N GLN A 25 -23.06 0.39 24.96
CA GLN A 25 -23.87 0.82 23.84
C GLN A 25 -25.36 0.88 24.20
N ASP A 26 -25.86 2.09 24.37
CA ASP A 26 -27.18 2.47 23.90
C ASP A 26 -27.14 3.98 23.71
N ILE A 27 -26.96 4.44 22.47
CA ILE A 27 -27.38 5.76 21.94
C ILE A 27 -26.83 5.86 20.50
N ASN A 28 -27.74 5.84 19.52
CA ASN A 28 -27.47 6.31 18.16
C ASN A 28 -27.33 7.85 18.19
N MET A 29 -26.13 8.39 18.46
CA MET A 29 -25.86 9.83 18.29
C MET A 29 -24.51 10.12 17.62
N HIS A 30 -24.58 11.16 16.78
CA HIS A 30 -23.53 11.76 15.97
C HIS A 30 -22.70 12.71 16.87
N PRO A 31 -21.35 12.73 16.88
CA PRO A 31 -20.54 13.53 17.83
C PRO A 31 -20.78 15.04 17.75
N HIS A 32 -21.47 15.52 16.72
CA HIS A 32 -21.89 16.91 16.60
C HIS A 32 -23.09 17.26 17.52
N TYR A 33 -23.58 16.32 18.34
CA TYR A 33 -24.71 16.51 19.26
C TYR A 33 -24.42 16.21 20.75
N LEU A 34 -23.15 16.10 21.16
CA LEU A 34 -22.79 16.32 22.57
C LEU A 34 -22.80 17.85 22.77
N ILE A 35 -23.78 18.55 23.37
CA ILE A 35 -24.67 18.26 24.50
C ILE A 35 -25.93 19.15 24.37
N LYS A 36 -27.13 18.55 24.41
CA LYS A 36 -28.35 19.19 24.92
C LYS A 36 -29.25 18.15 25.61
N ALA A 37 -29.07 17.92 26.91
CA ALA A 37 -30.09 17.41 27.83
C ALA A 37 -29.63 17.60 29.30
N LYS A 38 -30.61 17.92 30.15
CA LYS A 38 -30.53 18.40 31.54
C LYS A 38 -29.75 17.50 32.50
N LEU A 39 -29.05 18.10 33.47
CA LEU A 39 -29.16 17.80 34.91
C LEU A 39 -28.57 18.94 35.76
N GLU A 40 -28.94 18.93 37.03
CA GLU A 40 -29.13 20.07 37.94
C GLU A 40 -27.86 20.68 38.55
N THR A 41 -28.06 21.86 39.14
CA THR A 41 -27.11 22.69 39.87
C THR A 41 -26.28 21.94 40.92
N ALA A 42 -24.98 22.21 40.97
CA ALA A 42 -24.22 22.21 42.21
C ALA A 42 -23.41 23.51 42.29
N SER A 43 -23.79 24.36 43.25
CA SER A 43 -23.05 25.54 43.66
C SER A 43 -21.87 25.14 44.55
N GLU A 44 -20.66 25.60 44.22
CA GLU A 44 -19.62 25.80 45.25
C GLU A 44 -18.88 27.13 45.03
N LYS A 45 -18.73 27.84 46.15
CA LYS A 45 -18.06 29.15 46.29
C LYS A 45 -16.53 28.99 46.25
N PRO A 46 -15.81 30.05 45.87
CA PRO A 46 -14.39 29.99 45.54
C PRO A 46 -13.51 29.91 46.80
N SER A 47 -12.41 29.18 46.76
CA SER A 47 -11.34 29.36 47.74
C SER A 47 -9.94 29.25 47.15
N SER A 48 -9.16 30.27 47.49
CA SER A 48 -7.70 30.43 47.41
C SER A 48 -7.07 30.73 46.04
N LYS A 49 -6.54 31.94 45.94
CA LYS A 49 -5.52 32.36 44.98
C LYS A 49 -4.20 31.64 45.29
N PRO A 50 -3.42 31.30 44.26
CA PRO A 50 -2.01 31.59 44.27
C PRO A 50 -1.64 32.53 43.12
N LYS A 51 -0.94 33.61 43.47
CA LYS A 51 -0.20 34.46 42.54
C LYS A 51 0.93 33.65 41.91
N CYS A 52 1.02 33.65 40.59
CA CYS A 52 2.32 33.62 39.90
C CYS A 52 2.17 34.32 38.54
N GLU A 53 3.04 35.30 38.32
CA GLU A 53 3.03 36.27 37.22
C GLU A 53 3.71 35.71 35.97
N VAL A 54 2.94 35.54 34.88
CA VAL A 54 3.24 35.98 33.51
C VAL A 54 1.86 36.25 32.89
N SER A 55 1.55 37.49 32.54
CA SER A 55 0.15 37.91 32.34
C SER A 55 -0.50 37.26 31.12
N GLU A 56 -1.26 36.18 31.35
CA GLU A 56 -2.33 35.78 30.47
C GLU A 56 -3.28 36.98 30.27
N SER A 57 -3.55 37.38 29.04
CA SER A 57 -4.47 38.49 28.75
C SER A 57 -5.48 38.10 27.69
N ILE A 58 -6.69 38.65 27.80
CA ILE A 58 -7.79 38.34 26.89
C ILE A 58 -8.28 39.64 26.26
N TYR A 59 -8.21 39.71 24.94
CA TYR A 59 -8.85 40.77 24.15
C TYR A 59 -10.22 40.30 23.68
N TYR A 60 -11.28 41.00 24.06
CA TYR A 60 -12.63 40.74 23.55
C TYR A 60 -13.00 41.76 22.48
N ASN A 61 -13.43 41.30 21.30
CA ASN A 61 -13.81 42.20 20.21
C ASN A 61 -15.21 42.82 20.40
N SER A 62 -16.04 42.26 21.27
CA SER A 62 -17.38 42.77 21.58
C SER A 62 -17.80 42.49 23.02
N LYS A 63 -18.75 43.28 23.55
CA LYS A 63 -19.34 43.04 24.89
C LYS A 63 -20.09 41.70 24.96
N ASN A 64 -20.62 41.23 23.82
CA ASN A 64 -21.33 39.97 23.73
C ASN A 64 -20.38 38.78 23.99
N ILE A 65 -19.25 38.73 23.29
CA ILE A 65 -18.27 37.67 23.47
C ILE A 65 -17.54 37.80 24.81
N GLU A 66 -17.32 39.02 25.31
CA GLU A 66 -16.84 39.26 26.68
C GLU A 66 -17.76 38.65 27.74
N THR A 67 -19.06 38.89 27.66
CA THR A 67 -20.03 38.31 28.60
C THR A 67 -19.99 36.78 28.53
N LYS A 68 -19.94 36.22 27.32
CA LYS A 68 -19.90 34.78 27.07
C LYS A 68 -18.60 34.12 27.47
N LEU A 69 -17.45 34.77 27.33
CA LEU A 69 -16.15 34.17 27.62
C LEU A 69 -15.48 34.78 28.85
N SER A 70 -16.20 35.57 29.65
CA SER A 70 -15.71 36.19 30.89
C SER A 70 -15.17 35.17 31.90
N PHE A 71 -15.68 33.93 31.89
CA PHE A 71 -15.18 32.86 32.75
C PHE A 71 -13.73 32.46 32.43
N LEU A 72 -13.27 32.68 31.19
CA LEU A 72 -11.89 32.40 30.79
C LEU A 72 -10.88 33.25 31.56
N SER A 73 -11.28 34.43 32.05
CA SER A 73 -10.43 35.27 32.92
C SER A 73 -10.22 34.69 34.32
N LYS A 74 -10.96 33.64 34.69
CA LYS A 74 -10.95 33.00 36.01
C LYS A 74 -10.30 31.60 36.01
N VAL A 75 -9.85 31.12 34.84
CA VAL A 75 -9.19 29.82 34.68
C VAL A 75 -7.76 30.05 34.19
N LYS A 76 -6.85 29.12 34.51
CA LYS A 76 -5.49 29.14 33.93
C LYS A 76 -5.59 28.68 32.48
N LEU A 77 -5.41 29.61 31.53
CA LEU A 77 -5.66 29.34 30.12
C LEU A 77 -4.73 28.26 29.57
N VAL A 78 -3.48 28.20 30.03
CA VAL A 78 -2.49 27.19 29.61
C VAL A 78 -2.94 25.77 29.95
N GLU A 79 -3.29 25.53 31.21
CA GLU A 79 -3.77 24.23 31.67
C GLU A 79 -5.11 23.89 31.00
N PHE A 80 -6.06 24.85 31.01
CA PHE A 80 -7.39 24.64 30.46
C PHE A 80 -7.39 24.34 28.96
N LEU A 81 -6.69 25.14 28.14
CA LEU A 81 -6.57 24.85 26.72
C LEU A 81 -5.73 23.60 26.48
N GLY A 82 -4.78 23.26 27.35
CA GLY A 82 -4.01 22.01 27.28
C GLY A 82 -4.91 20.78 27.28
N GLU A 83 -5.87 20.74 28.20
CA GLU A 83 -6.86 19.67 28.40
C GLU A 83 -7.96 19.62 27.33
N LEU A 84 -8.20 20.72 26.60
CA LEU A 84 -9.22 20.74 25.56
C LEU A 84 -8.84 19.81 24.39
N PRO A 85 -9.79 18.99 23.92
CA PRO A 85 -9.52 18.07 22.83
C PRO A 85 -9.20 18.83 21.54
N PRO A 86 -8.10 18.52 20.82
CA PRO A 86 -7.92 19.02 19.47
C PRO A 86 -9.10 18.63 18.57
N LEU A 87 -9.55 19.61 17.78
CA LEU A 87 -10.38 19.38 16.61
C LEU A 87 -9.48 18.78 15.53
N THR A 88 -9.46 17.45 15.48
CA THR A 88 -8.84 16.72 14.37
C THR A 88 -9.82 16.52 13.19
N SER A 89 -11.01 17.17 13.24
CA SER A 89 -12.22 16.78 12.47
C SER A 89 -12.52 17.49 11.18
N THR A 90 -11.47 17.94 10.58
CA THR A 90 -11.45 18.44 9.23
C THR A 90 -10.01 18.17 8.83
N ASN A 91 -9.74 17.97 7.56
CA ASN A 91 -8.39 17.99 7.02
C ASN A 91 -7.77 19.43 7.13
N LEU A 92 -7.86 20.05 8.32
CA LEU A 92 -7.32 21.32 8.77
C LEU A 92 -5.90 21.08 9.31
N PHE A 93 -4.97 20.71 8.44
CA PHE A 93 -3.55 20.79 8.79
C PHE A 93 -2.74 21.49 7.72
N LEU A 94 -3.21 22.61 7.16
CA LEU A 94 -2.30 23.45 6.33
C LEU A 94 -1.19 24.13 7.14
N ASP A 95 -1.30 24.07 8.46
CA ASP A 95 -0.25 24.51 9.34
C ASP A 95 -0.22 23.59 10.58
N PRO A 96 0.69 22.62 10.66
CA PRO A 96 0.80 21.70 11.81
C PRO A 96 1.09 22.46 13.11
N THR A 97 1.50 23.73 13.01
CA THR A 97 1.70 24.58 14.17
C THR A 97 0.39 25.18 14.71
N LYS A 98 -0.69 25.25 13.91
CA LYS A 98 -1.98 25.81 14.31
C LYS A 98 -2.86 24.75 14.98
N LYS A 99 -3.18 24.98 16.25
CA LYS A 99 -4.05 24.10 17.06
C LYS A 99 -5.50 24.58 17.00
N PHE A 100 -6.40 23.72 16.55
CA PHE A 100 -7.84 23.92 16.64
C PHE A 100 -8.42 23.13 17.82
N LYS A 101 -9.32 23.71 18.61
CA LYS A 101 -10.00 23.05 19.74
C LYS A 101 -11.47 23.49 19.84
N ILE A 102 -12.33 22.66 20.42
CA ILE A 102 -13.68 23.10 20.82
C ILE A 102 -13.65 23.50 22.30
N LEU A 103 -14.19 24.68 22.57
CA LEU A 103 -14.52 25.16 23.90
C LEU A 103 -16.04 25.16 24.08
N LEU A 104 -16.55 24.53 25.13
CA LEU A 104 -17.98 24.51 25.46
C LEU A 104 -18.29 25.46 26.63
N LYS A 105 -19.41 26.19 26.52
CA LYS A 105 -20.00 26.92 27.65
C LYS A 105 -21.53 26.84 27.59
N GLY A 106 -22.11 26.03 28.48
CA GLY A 106 -23.56 25.79 28.46
C GLY A 106 -23.98 25.15 27.13
N GLU A 107 -24.96 25.73 26.45
CA GLU A 107 -25.44 25.26 25.13
C GLU A 107 -24.63 25.79 23.94
N GLU A 108 -23.59 26.60 24.18
CA GLU A 108 -22.81 27.22 23.11
C GLU A 108 -21.44 26.58 22.94
N ALA A 109 -21.10 26.30 21.68
CA ALA A 109 -19.77 25.84 21.27
C ALA A 109 -18.96 26.99 20.66
N PHE A 110 -17.66 26.99 20.96
CA PHE A 110 -16.68 27.94 20.47
C PHE A 110 -15.51 27.19 19.84
N VAL A 111 -14.95 27.73 18.76
CA VAL A 111 -13.72 27.26 18.14
C VAL A 111 -12.57 28.07 18.68
N VAL A 112 -11.55 27.38 19.18
CA VAL A 112 -10.26 27.95 19.57
C VAL A 112 -9.26 27.65 18.45
N LEU A 113 -8.63 28.67 17.90
CA LEU A 113 -7.65 28.59 16.81
C LEU A 113 -6.37 29.27 17.24
N LYS A 114 -5.22 28.59 17.17
CA LYS A 114 -3.92 29.26 17.33
C LYS A 114 -3.65 30.24 16.17
N ILE A 115 -3.24 31.46 16.49
CA ILE A 115 -2.84 32.49 15.51
C ILE A 115 -1.38 32.88 15.75
N HIS A 116 -0.62 33.10 14.68
CA HIS A 116 0.82 33.42 14.80
C HIS A 116 1.07 34.86 15.19
N ASN A 117 0.23 35.76 14.69
CA ASN A 117 0.40 37.19 14.93
C ASN A 117 -0.95 37.88 15.10
N SER A 118 -1.36 38.05 16.36
CA SER A 118 -2.61 38.72 16.72
C SER A 118 -2.74 40.14 16.14
N LYS A 119 -1.65 40.90 16.02
CA LYS A 119 -1.68 42.24 15.39
C LYS A 119 -1.95 42.16 13.89
N LYS A 120 -1.27 41.26 13.17
CA LYS A 120 -1.48 40.99 11.75
C LYS A 120 -2.91 40.52 11.50
N TYR A 121 -3.40 39.60 12.34
CA TYR A 121 -4.76 39.09 12.29
C TYR A 121 -5.80 40.21 12.43
N LEU A 122 -5.70 41.07 13.45
CA LEU A 122 -6.64 42.19 13.65
C LEU A 122 -6.58 43.23 12.52
N ALA A 123 -5.38 43.50 11.96
CA ALA A 123 -5.24 44.36 10.79
C ALA A 123 -5.94 43.74 9.56
N ASN A 124 -5.76 42.44 9.35
CA ASN A 124 -6.35 41.70 8.24
C ASN A 124 -7.86 41.51 8.40
N LEU A 125 -8.39 41.38 9.62
CA LEU A 125 -9.83 41.37 9.91
C LEU A 125 -10.49 42.64 9.37
N ARG A 126 -9.92 43.81 9.69
CA ARG A 126 -10.44 45.11 9.23
C ARG A 126 -10.35 45.22 7.71
N ARG A 127 -9.26 44.75 7.12
CA ARG A 127 -9.06 44.73 5.67
C ARG A 127 -10.08 43.81 4.99
N MET A 128 -10.25 42.59 5.48
CA MET A 128 -11.21 41.61 4.95
C MET A 128 -12.63 42.15 5.02
N LYS A 129 -13.04 42.73 6.16
CA LYS A 129 -14.36 43.39 6.29
C LYS A 129 -14.59 44.47 5.24
N ARG A 130 -13.60 45.33 4.99
CA ARG A 130 -13.69 46.37 3.94
C ARG A 130 -13.68 45.77 2.54
N LEU A 131 -12.89 44.72 2.31
CA LEU A 131 -12.81 44.04 1.02
C LEU A 131 -14.15 43.41 0.65
N ILE A 132 -14.81 42.72 1.58
CA ILE A 132 -16.08 42.02 1.32
C ILE A 132 -17.33 42.88 1.48
N GLU A 133 -17.20 44.16 1.83
CA GLU A 133 -18.34 45.09 1.99
C GLU A 133 -19.31 45.08 0.78
N PRO A 134 -18.85 45.04 -0.49
CA PRO A 134 -19.74 44.92 -1.66
C PRO A 134 -20.56 43.62 -1.69
N LEU A 135 -20.10 42.58 -0.99
CA LEU A 135 -20.71 41.26 -0.91
C LEU A 135 -21.26 40.93 0.48
N LYS A 136 -21.45 41.94 1.35
CA LYS A 136 -21.82 41.76 2.76
C LYS A 136 -23.12 40.97 2.98
N ASN A 137 -24.03 40.96 2.02
CA ASN A 137 -25.28 40.20 2.14
C ASN A 137 -25.05 38.69 2.06
N ILE A 138 -23.90 38.27 1.54
CA ILE A 138 -23.52 36.87 1.35
C ILE A 138 -22.37 36.51 2.28
N PHE A 139 -21.28 37.28 2.22
CA PHE A 139 -20.07 37.00 3.01
C PHE A 139 -20.01 37.86 4.27
N ALA A 140 -19.50 37.28 5.35
CA ALA A 140 -19.25 37.98 6.59
C ALA A 140 -17.91 37.52 7.20
N VAL A 141 -17.37 38.31 8.11
CA VAL A 141 -16.32 37.86 9.03
C VAL A 141 -16.89 37.93 10.43
N ASP A 142 -16.68 36.90 11.26
CA ASP A 142 -17.23 36.92 12.62
C ASP A 142 -16.70 38.13 13.39
N SER A 143 -17.63 38.91 13.93
CA SER A 143 -17.33 40.08 14.75
C SER A 143 -17.28 39.74 16.24
N ASP A 144 -17.68 38.54 16.63
CA ASP A 144 -17.73 38.10 18.02
C ASP A 144 -16.65 37.06 18.28
N PHE A 145 -15.44 37.55 18.57
CA PHE A 145 -14.29 36.71 18.93
C PHE A 145 -13.51 37.30 20.11
N ALA A 146 -12.77 36.44 20.80
CA ALA A 146 -11.75 36.81 21.77
C ALA A 146 -10.36 36.40 21.24
N ILE A 147 -9.31 37.09 21.65
CA ILE A 147 -7.92 36.66 21.48
C ILE A 147 -7.33 36.44 22.87
N LEU A 148 -6.81 35.25 23.10
CA LEU A 148 -6.12 34.83 24.31
C LEU A 148 -4.61 34.92 24.05
N HIS A 149 -3.89 35.63 24.90
CA HIS A 149 -2.43 35.71 24.89
C HIS A 149 -1.88 34.87 26.04
N MET A 150 -1.05 33.88 25.71
CA MET A 150 -0.50 32.89 26.63
C MET A 150 1.01 32.76 26.40
N GLY A 151 1.79 33.59 27.09
CA GLY A 151 3.23 33.71 26.80
C GLY A 151 3.48 34.23 25.38
N SER A 152 4.23 33.48 24.57
CA SER A 152 4.46 33.79 23.14
C SER A 152 3.30 33.36 22.23
N GLU A 153 2.35 32.58 22.74
CA GLU A 153 1.29 31.99 21.93
C GLU A 153 0.01 32.82 21.96
N CYS A 154 -0.67 32.90 20.82
CA CYS A 154 -1.95 33.60 20.68
C CYS A 154 -3.02 32.63 20.19
N TYR A 155 -4.22 32.70 20.78
CA TYR A 155 -5.37 31.89 20.36
C TYR A 155 -6.59 32.77 20.11
N LEU A 156 -7.21 32.62 18.96
CA LEU A 156 -8.51 33.18 18.63
C LEU A 156 -9.61 32.24 19.14
N VAL A 157 -10.55 32.76 19.92
CA VAL A 157 -11.78 32.05 20.29
C VAL A 157 -12.95 32.72 19.59
N SER A 158 -13.67 31.99 18.74
CA SER A 158 -14.86 32.48 18.05
C SER A 158 -16.02 31.53 18.24
N LYS A 159 -17.26 31.98 18.04
CA LYS A 159 -18.42 31.09 18.12
C LYS A 159 -18.32 30.03 17.02
N PHE A 160 -18.64 28.78 17.33
CA PHE A 160 -18.80 27.76 16.30
C PHE A 160 -20.04 28.11 15.45
N ARG A 161 -19.82 28.51 14.20
CA ARG A 161 -20.86 28.93 13.27
C ARG A 161 -21.18 27.78 12.32
N ASP A 162 -21.76 26.71 12.86
CA ASP A 162 -22.23 25.56 12.07
C ASP A 162 -21.10 24.92 11.24
N MET A 163 -21.41 24.35 10.07
CA MET A 163 -20.47 23.56 9.27
C MET A 163 -19.65 24.37 8.26
N SER A 164 -18.48 23.84 7.89
CA SER A 164 -17.69 24.38 6.78
C SER A 164 -18.39 24.16 5.44
N LEU A 165 -18.11 25.00 4.45
CA LEU A 165 -18.62 24.85 3.09
C LEU A 165 -18.12 23.55 2.46
N GLU A 166 -16.90 23.16 2.80
CA GLU A 166 -16.34 21.86 2.47
C GLU A 166 -17.27 20.72 2.94
N ASP A 167 -17.58 20.67 4.23
CA ASP A 167 -18.42 19.61 4.81
C ASP A 167 -19.86 19.68 4.29
N CYS A 168 -20.41 20.90 4.17
CA CYS A 168 -21.75 21.10 3.60
C CYS A 168 -21.90 20.51 2.21
N THR A 169 -20.82 20.60 1.42
CA THR A 169 -20.78 20.11 0.04
C THR A 169 -20.54 18.60 0.00
N LYS A 170 -19.57 18.10 0.78
CA LYS A 170 -19.20 16.68 0.85
C LYS A 170 -20.31 15.81 1.43
N GLU A 171 -21.06 16.35 2.39
CA GLU A 171 -22.19 15.66 3.03
C GLU A 171 -23.53 15.87 2.28
N GLU A 172 -23.51 16.46 1.09
CA GLU A 172 -24.70 16.73 0.26
C GLU A 172 -25.80 17.53 1.01
N LYS A 173 -25.39 18.36 1.99
CA LYS A 173 -26.29 19.22 2.78
C LYS A 173 -26.72 20.48 2.04
N ILE A 174 -26.06 20.80 0.93
CA ILE A 174 -26.48 21.85 0.00
C ILE A 174 -27.12 21.23 -1.23
N THR A 175 -28.29 21.75 -1.63
CA THR A 175 -28.95 21.39 -2.89
C THR A 175 -28.11 21.80 -4.10
N LEU A 176 -28.37 21.19 -5.26
CA LEU A 176 -27.72 21.59 -6.52
C LEU A 176 -27.88 23.09 -6.82
N LYS A 177 -29.03 23.68 -6.48
CA LYS A 177 -29.26 25.13 -6.63
C LYS A 177 -28.35 25.93 -5.71
N GLN A 178 -28.31 25.59 -4.42
CA GLN A 178 -27.44 26.26 -3.44
C GLN A 178 -25.95 26.10 -3.80
N ARG A 179 -25.55 24.95 -4.34
CA ARG A 179 -24.19 24.71 -4.84
C ARG A 179 -23.84 25.67 -5.98
N LYS A 180 -24.70 25.79 -6.99
CA LYS A 180 -24.54 26.76 -8.10
C LYS A 180 -24.47 28.21 -7.61
N ASP A 181 -25.36 28.59 -6.69
CA ASP A 181 -25.36 29.93 -6.11
C ASP A 181 -24.07 30.19 -5.33
N THR A 182 -23.58 29.20 -4.57
CA THR A 182 -22.33 29.27 -3.81
C THR A 182 -21.12 29.44 -4.73
N ILE A 183 -21.04 28.68 -5.83
CA ILE A 183 -19.99 28.82 -6.85
C ILE A 183 -19.98 30.23 -7.43
N LYS A 184 -21.17 30.74 -7.81
CA LYS A 184 -21.31 32.13 -8.28
C LYS A 184 -20.85 33.14 -7.24
N HIS A 185 -21.15 32.93 -5.97
CA HIS A 185 -20.73 33.83 -4.90
C HIS A 185 -19.22 33.78 -4.66
N LEU A 186 -18.61 32.60 -4.68
CA LEU A 186 -17.16 32.43 -4.59
C LEU A 186 -16.44 33.05 -5.79
N ALA A 187 -17.00 32.93 -7.00
CA ALA A 187 -16.49 33.57 -8.21
C ALA A 187 -16.49 35.11 -8.07
N ASN A 188 -17.60 35.69 -7.63
CA ASN A 188 -17.69 37.14 -7.37
C ASN A 188 -16.70 37.61 -6.29
N LEU A 189 -16.48 36.80 -5.25
CA LEU A 189 -15.52 37.10 -4.20
C LEU A 189 -14.08 37.04 -4.73
N ASN A 190 -13.74 36.05 -5.55
CA ASN A 190 -12.44 35.95 -6.18
C ASN A 190 -12.20 37.10 -7.18
N GLU A 191 -13.19 37.45 -8.01
CA GLU A 191 -13.12 38.63 -8.90
C GLU A 191 -12.80 39.91 -8.13
N LEU A 192 -13.46 40.08 -6.97
CA LEU A 192 -13.23 41.23 -6.10
C LEU A 192 -11.80 41.25 -5.54
N PHE A 193 -11.26 40.11 -5.13
CA PHE A 193 -9.87 39.99 -4.68
C PHE A 193 -8.88 40.33 -5.81
N VAL A 194 -9.08 39.77 -7.01
CA VAL A 194 -8.25 40.06 -8.18
C VAL A 194 -8.29 41.54 -8.53
N LYS A 195 -9.47 42.15 -8.59
CA LYS A 195 -9.65 43.59 -8.89
C LYS A 195 -8.94 44.49 -7.88
N LYS A 196 -8.87 44.07 -6.60
CA LYS A 196 -8.18 44.80 -5.54
C LYS A 196 -6.69 44.46 -5.43
N GLY A 197 -6.20 43.53 -6.27
CA GLY A 197 -4.83 43.05 -6.21
C GLY A 197 -4.51 42.39 -4.88
N VAL A 198 -5.43 41.61 -4.33
CA VAL A 198 -5.26 40.88 -3.07
C VAL A 198 -5.24 39.38 -3.35
N PHE A 199 -4.26 38.69 -2.78
CA PHE A 199 -4.21 37.24 -2.72
C PHE A 199 -4.52 36.78 -1.30
N PHE A 200 -5.55 35.97 -1.16
CA PHE A 200 -5.91 35.34 0.11
C PHE A 200 -5.43 33.89 0.09
N CYS A 201 -4.36 33.58 0.82
CA CYS A 201 -3.79 32.23 0.86
C CYS A 201 -4.80 31.22 1.45
N GLY A 202 -5.52 31.63 2.50
CA GLY A 202 -6.59 30.84 3.10
C GLY A 202 -7.89 30.79 2.30
N PHE A 203 -7.91 31.18 1.02
CA PHE A 203 -9.09 31.02 0.16
C PHE A 203 -9.28 29.53 -0.16
N ALA A 204 -10.02 28.83 0.70
CA ALA A 204 -10.27 27.39 0.62
C ALA A 204 -11.67 27.06 1.19
N PRO A 205 -12.39 26.04 0.67
CA PRO A 205 -13.75 25.71 1.11
C PRO A 205 -13.91 25.51 2.62
N ARG A 206 -12.93 24.88 3.27
CA ARG A 206 -12.90 24.70 4.74
C ARG A 206 -12.81 25.99 5.56
N ASN A 207 -12.33 27.08 4.97
CA ASN A 207 -12.21 28.39 5.63
C ASN A 207 -13.47 29.25 5.46
N PHE A 208 -14.56 28.64 5.00
CA PHE A 208 -15.88 29.26 4.88
C PHE A 208 -16.87 28.48 5.72
N LEU A 209 -17.49 29.10 6.73
CA LEU A 209 -18.56 28.49 7.52
C LEU A 209 -19.93 28.93 7.01
N VAL A 210 -20.83 27.99 6.76
CA VAL A 210 -22.15 28.28 6.19
C VAL A 210 -23.19 28.32 7.30
N SER A 211 -23.78 29.49 7.56
CA SER A 211 -24.79 29.65 8.62
C SER A 211 -25.78 30.77 8.29
N ASN A 212 -27.08 30.55 8.56
CA ASN A 212 -28.14 31.55 8.38
C ASN A 212 -28.13 32.24 7.00
N SER A 213 -27.97 31.45 5.93
CA SER A 213 -27.87 31.94 4.54
C SER A 213 -26.68 32.88 4.26
N ARG A 214 -25.66 32.89 5.12
CA ARG A 214 -24.40 33.63 4.95
C ARG A 214 -23.20 32.69 5.00
N ILE A 215 -22.11 33.14 4.39
CA ILE A 215 -20.83 32.44 4.37
C ILE A 215 -19.82 33.27 5.19
N TYR A 216 -19.41 32.73 6.34
CA TYR A 216 -18.46 33.36 7.24
C TYR A 216 -17.03 32.96 6.86
N ILE A 217 -16.21 33.95 6.51
CA ILE A 217 -14.80 33.74 6.19
C ILE A 217 -14.03 33.67 7.51
N ILE A 218 -13.32 32.56 7.72
CA ILE A 218 -12.42 32.33 8.84
C ILE A 218 -10.96 32.25 8.33
N ASP A 219 -10.01 32.39 9.25
CA ASP A 219 -8.56 32.35 9.01
C ASP A 219 -8.04 33.19 7.82
N PHE A 220 -8.00 34.51 8.00
CA PHE A 220 -7.48 35.50 7.05
C PHE A 220 -6.12 36.09 7.47
N GLU A 221 -5.30 35.30 8.17
CA GLU A 221 -3.98 35.74 8.63
C GLU A 221 -3.04 36.07 7.46
N ASP A 222 -3.20 35.37 6.32
CA ASP A 222 -2.34 35.48 5.16
C ASP A 222 -3.05 36.12 3.96
N LEU A 223 -3.20 37.43 4.05
CA LEU A 223 -3.59 38.33 2.96
C LEU A 223 -2.36 39.06 2.43
N TYR A 224 -2.11 38.91 1.14
CA TYR A 224 -0.99 39.53 0.42
C TYR A 224 -1.50 40.49 -0.64
N TYR A 225 -0.73 41.53 -0.94
CA TYR A 225 -0.99 42.36 -2.10
C TYR A 225 -0.17 41.86 -3.29
N SER A 226 -0.78 41.82 -4.48
CA SER A 226 -0.13 41.36 -5.72
C SER A 226 1.17 42.12 -6.00
N LYS A 227 1.21 43.43 -5.71
CA LYS A 227 2.40 44.29 -5.86
C LYS A 227 3.58 43.90 -4.97
N SER A 228 3.34 43.15 -3.89
CA SER A 228 4.38 42.67 -2.97
C SER A 228 4.85 41.25 -3.26
N LEU A 229 4.32 40.61 -4.30
CA LEU A 229 4.64 39.23 -4.67
C LEU A 229 5.35 39.20 -6.03
N SER A 230 6.29 38.27 -6.20
CA SER A 230 6.83 37.96 -7.52
C SER A 230 5.78 37.23 -8.36
N SER A 231 5.94 37.25 -9.69
CA SER A 231 5.09 36.48 -10.61
C SER A 231 5.07 34.98 -10.25
N GLU A 232 6.18 34.42 -9.76
CA GLU A 232 6.25 33.01 -9.34
C GLU A 232 5.40 32.76 -8.09
N ASN A 233 5.49 33.63 -7.08
CA ASN A 233 4.69 33.51 -5.86
C ASN A 233 3.20 33.69 -6.14
N ILE A 234 2.86 34.59 -7.07
CA ILE A 234 1.47 34.73 -7.50
C ILE A 234 1.00 33.45 -8.17
N ARG A 235 1.79 32.89 -9.10
CA ARG A 235 1.45 31.63 -9.79
C ARG A 235 1.27 30.49 -8.80
N TYR A 236 2.21 30.31 -7.88
CA TYR A 236 2.13 29.31 -6.82
C TYR A 236 0.85 29.45 -5.98
N LEU A 237 0.50 30.67 -5.54
CA LEU A 237 -0.72 30.90 -4.78
C LEU A 237 -2.01 30.69 -5.60
N GLN A 238 -1.97 30.86 -6.93
CA GLN A 238 -3.09 30.53 -7.81
C GLN A 238 -3.29 29.01 -7.91
N ASP A 239 -2.21 28.28 -8.17
CA ASP A 239 -2.22 26.82 -8.29
C ASP A 239 -2.60 26.16 -6.95
N LEU A 240 -2.06 26.65 -5.82
CA LEU A 240 -2.41 26.18 -4.48
C LEU A 240 -3.91 26.37 -4.19
N ARG A 241 -4.47 27.56 -4.42
CA ARG A 241 -5.91 27.81 -4.21
C ARG A 241 -6.77 26.88 -5.06
N THR A 242 -6.37 26.63 -6.30
CA THR A 242 -7.06 25.68 -7.19
C THR A 242 -7.04 24.26 -6.61
N ALA A 243 -5.89 23.81 -6.10
CA ALA A 243 -5.76 22.52 -5.44
C ALA A 243 -6.64 22.40 -4.19
N LEU A 244 -6.72 23.45 -3.36
CA LEU A 244 -7.56 23.46 -2.16
C LEU A 244 -9.07 23.35 -2.45
N PHE A 245 -9.52 23.77 -3.63
CA PHE A 245 -10.92 23.65 -4.04
C PHE A 245 -11.26 22.29 -4.68
N SER A 246 -10.25 21.56 -5.19
CA SER A 246 -10.43 20.27 -5.88
C SER A 246 -11.04 19.16 -5.01
N ASP A 247 -10.96 19.30 -3.70
CA ASP A 247 -11.58 18.40 -2.73
C ASP A 247 -13.11 18.53 -2.65
N THR A 248 -13.63 19.68 -3.05
CA THR A 248 -15.03 20.04 -2.80
C THR A 248 -15.80 20.23 -4.10
N PHE A 249 -15.12 20.75 -5.13
CA PHE A 249 -15.70 21.17 -6.38
C PHE A 249 -15.11 20.43 -7.57
N SER A 250 -15.90 20.26 -8.62
CA SER A 250 -15.46 19.69 -9.90
C SER A 250 -14.60 20.71 -10.67
N GLN A 251 -13.83 20.24 -11.65
CA GLN A 251 -12.95 21.09 -12.46
C GLN A 251 -13.71 22.21 -13.19
N GLN A 252 -14.94 21.95 -13.65
CA GLN A 252 -15.79 22.97 -14.26
C GLN A 252 -16.15 24.07 -13.25
N GLU A 253 -16.58 23.69 -12.05
CA GLU A 253 -16.97 24.63 -10.99
C GLU A 253 -15.76 25.46 -10.50
N ILE A 254 -14.58 24.84 -10.42
CA ILE A 254 -13.34 25.52 -10.08
C ILE A 254 -12.97 26.56 -11.16
N SER A 255 -13.10 26.18 -12.42
CA SER A 255 -12.87 27.10 -13.55
C SER A 255 -13.83 28.29 -13.50
N GLU A 256 -15.08 28.09 -13.07
CA GLU A 256 -16.04 29.18 -12.84
C GLU A 256 -15.63 30.09 -11.67
N ILE A 257 -15.15 29.53 -10.55
CA ILE A 257 -14.71 30.29 -9.37
C ILE A 257 -13.49 31.18 -9.70
N PHE A 258 -12.54 30.65 -10.46
CA PHE A 258 -11.28 31.31 -10.78
C PHE A 258 -11.26 31.97 -12.16
N ALA A 259 -12.40 32.12 -12.84
CA ALA A 259 -12.48 32.69 -14.20
C ALA A 259 -11.87 34.10 -14.32
N SER A 260 -11.88 34.87 -13.23
CA SER A 260 -11.32 36.24 -13.19
C SER A 260 -9.80 36.28 -12.98
N ASP A 261 -9.16 35.16 -12.64
CA ASP A 261 -7.72 35.09 -12.47
C ASP A 261 -7.04 35.22 -13.84
N LYS A 262 -6.15 36.20 -13.97
CA LYS A 262 -5.22 36.20 -15.10
C LYS A 262 -4.18 35.12 -14.82
N LEU A 263 -4.12 34.11 -15.69
CA LEU A 263 -3.08 33.10 -15.65
C LEU A 263 -1.72 33.77 -15.84
N ILE A 264 -0.89 33.75 -14.80
CA ILE A 264 0.48 34.22 -14.91
C ILE A 264 1.29 33.11 -15.58
N HIS A 265 1.91 33.46 -16.70
CA HIS A 265 2.89 32.59 -17.35
C HIS A 265 4.27 32.82 -16.73
N VAL A 266 4.89 31.73 -16.28
CA VAL A 266 6.27 31.69 -15.82
C VAL A 266 7.03 30.82 -16.82
N PRO A 267 8.07 31.33 -17.50
CA PRO A 267 8.83 30.53 -18.47
C PRO A 267 9.38 29.26 -17.84
N GLU A 268 9.31 28.14 -18.56
CA GLU A 268 9.71 26.81 -18.06
C GLU A 268 11.20 26.72 -17.72
N ASP A 269 12.04 27.43 -18.46
CA ASP A 269 13.49 27.50 -18.29
C ASP A 269 13.93 28.44 -17.14
N ARG A 270 13.00 29.21 -16.57
CA ARG A 270 13.30 30.16 -15.50
C ARG A 270 13.78 29.45 -14.24
N LEU A 271 14.93 29.86 -13.73
CA LEU A 271 15.46 29.35 -12.46
C LEU A 271 14.72 29.96 -11.27
N VAL A 272 14.06 29.11 -10.49
CA VAL A 272 13.37 29.46 -9.25
C VAL A 272 14.14 28.92 -8.04
N THR A 273 14.00 29.57 -6.89
CA THR A 273 14.61 29.07 -5.63
C THR A 273 13.86 27.85 -5.18
N ALA A 274 14.57 26.73 -5.03
CA ALA A 274 14.00 25.47 -4.58
C ALA A 274 13.63 25.54 -3.09
N ASP A 275 12.46 25.00 -2.74
CA ASP A 275 12.05 24.76 -1.36
C ASP A 275 12.87 23.61 -0.72
N PRO A 276 12.70 23.31 0.58
CA PRO A 276 13.45 22.24 1.23
C PRO A 276 13.29 20.85 0.60
N ILE A 277 12.10 20.49 0.12
CA ILE A 277 11.81 19.17 -0.49
C ILE A 277 12.40 19.13 -1.90
N GLU A 278 12.16 20.18 -2.69
CA GLU A 278 12.73 20.35 -4.04
C GLU A 278 14.27 20.32 -4.00
N LYS A 279 14.88 20.98 -3.00
CA LYS A 279 16.33 20.92 -2.77
C LYS A 279 16.81 19.51 -2.49
N ALA A 280 16.05 18.75 -1.72
CA ALA A 280 16.40 17.37 -1.42
C ALA A 280 16.23 16.44 -2.63
N TYR A 281 15.13 16.62 -3.38
CA TYR A 281 14.78 15.84 -4.57
C TYR A 281 15.76 16.10 -5.72
N PHE A 282 15.91 17.36 -6.13
CA PHE A 282 16.76 17.74 -7.26
C PHE A 282 18.22 17.94 -6.91
N ARG A 283 18.57 18.00 -5.61
CA ARG A 283 19.93 18.24 -5.09
C ARG A 283 20.52 19.58 -5.56
N LYS A 284 19.66 20.58 -5.81
CA LYS A 284 20.02 21.92 -6.29
C LYS A 284 19.32 23.00 -5.45
N SER A 285 19.99 24.14 -5.22
CA SER A 285 19.39 25.29 -4.53
C SER A 285 18.43 26.11 -5.41
N ARG A 286 18.55 25.96 -6.73
CA ARG A 286 17.67 26.53 -7.74
C ARG A 286 17.36 25.47 -8.79
N ILE A 287 16.10 25.42 -9.22
CA ILE A 287 15.59 24.48 -10.23
C ILE A 287 14.90 25.26 -11.33
N LYS A 288 14.73 24.65 -12.50
CA LYS A 288 13.88 25.19 -13.56
C LYS A 288 12.41 25.15 -13.12
N GLN A 289 11.61 26.09 -13.60
CA GLN A 289 10.16 26.07 -13.37
C GLN A 289 9.52 24.78 -13.91
N GLU A 290 10.04 24.23 -15.01
CA GLU A 290 9.68 22.91 -15.54
C GLU A 290 9.90 21.80 -14.50
N GLU A 291 11.06 21.75 -13.85
CA GLU A 291 11.38 20.76 -12.81
C GLU A 291 10.38 20.85 -11.63
N ARG A 292 10.04 22.08 -11.20
CA ARG A 292 9.02 22.33 -10.17
C ARG A 292 7.64 21.85 -10.61
N ASN A 293 7.22 22.20 -11.82
CA ASN A 293 5.91 21.82 -12.36
C ASN A 293 5.78 20.30 -12.43
N THR A 294 6.81 19.60 -12.90
CA THR A 294 6.84 18.14 -12.96
C THR A 294 6.73 17.51 -11.57
N LEU A 295 7.50 18.01 -10.60
CA LEU A 295 7.42 17.52 -9.22
C LEU A 295 6.03 17.76 -8.63
N TRP A 296 5.45 18.94 -8.88
CA TRP A 296 4.10 19.28 -8.44
C TRP A 296 3.03 18.41 -9.09
N GLU A 297 3.05 18.23 -10.41
CA GLU A 297 2.10 17.33 -11.08
C GLU A 297 2.18 15.92 -10.51
N TYR A 298 3.38 15.47 -10.19
CA TYR A 298 3.60 14.17 -9.60
C TYR A 298 3.12 14.06 -8.14
N THR A 299 3.48 15.02 -7.26
CA THR A 299 2.95 15.05 -5.89
C THR A 299 1.45 15.25 -5.88
N LYS A 300 0.91 15.98 -6.86
CA LYS A 300 -0.52 16.06 -7.08
C LYS A 300 -1.12 14.71 -7.48
N ASN A 301 -0.45 13.89 -8.29
CA ASN A 301 -0.94 12.54 -8.60
C ASN A 301 -0.86 11.60 -7.37
N LEU A 302 0.12 11.78 -6.49
CA LEU A 302 0.14 11.15 -5.16
C LEU A 302 -1.02 11.63 -4.28
N GLU A 303 -1.34 12.92 -4.37
CA GLU A 303 -2.31 13.63 -3.51
C GLU A 303 -3.72 13.75 -4.12
N GLN A 304 -3.98 13.26 -5.33
CA GLN A 304 -5.25 13.47 -6.03
C GLN A 304 -5.72 12.27 -6.85
N VAL A 305 -6.96 11.86 -6.57
CA VAL A 305 -8.08 11.83 -7.54
C VAL A 305 -7.91 10.91 -8.77
N ILE A 306 -8.30 9.64 -8.59
CA ILE A 306 -9.22 9.00 -9.54
C ILE A 306 -10.64 9.43 -9.17
N PHE A 307 -11.43 9.82 -10.16
CA PHE A 307 -12.87 9.93 -10.02
C PHE A 307 -13.48 8.53 -9.89
N TYR A 308 -14.03 8.17 -8.74
CA TYR A 308 -14.98 7.06 -8.68
C TYR A 308 -16.39 7.62 -8.92
N LYS A 309 -16.99 7.29 -10.07
CA LYS A 309 -18.34 7.74 -10.46
C LYS A 309 -18.53 9.27 -10.34
N ASN A 310 -17.61 10.05 -10.90
CA ASN A 310 -17.62 11.52 -10.86
C ASN A 310 -17.51 12.14 -9.45
N ARG A 311 -16.93 11.44 -8.47
CA ARG A 311 -16.61 12.00 -7.15
C ARG A 311 -15.10 11.98 -6.89
N PRO A 312 -14.49 13.08 -6.41
CA PRO A 312 -13.08 13.12 -6.06
C PRO A 312 -12.80 12.25 -4.81
N ILE A 313 -11.66 11.55 -4.80
CA ILE A 313 -11.12 10.84 -3.64
C ILE A 313 -9.90 11.64 -3.14
N TYR A 314 -9.89 11.95 -1.84
CA TYR A 314 -8.94 12.85 -1.16
C TYR A 314 -7.54 12.26 -1.05
N GLY A 315 -6.51 12.93 -1.59
CA GLY A 315 -5.11 12.58 -1.34
C GLY A 315 -4.30 13.69 -0.66
N HIS A 316 -4.92 14.78 -0.21
CA HIS A 316 -4.24 15.76 0.67
C HIS A 316 -3.73 15.14 1.98
N ASN A 317 -4.14 13.92 2.35
CA ASN A 317 -3.71 13.33 3.61
C ASN A 317 -2.30 12.77 3.61
N ILE A 318 -1.75 12.30 2.47
CA ILE A 318 -0.46 11.59 2.48
C ILE A 318 0.70 12.55 2.28
N GLY A 319 0.69 13.34 1.19
CA GLY A 319 1.77 14.28 0.89
C GLY A 319 1.87 15.37 1.95
N GLN A 320 0.75 15.96 2.37
CA GLN A 320 0.72 16.93 3.46
C GLN A 320 1.18 16.31 4.80
N PHE A 321 0.74 15.09 5.12
CA PHE A 321 1.21 14.41 6.32
C PHE A 321 2.73 14.21 6.29
N PHE A 322 3.29 13.85 5.13
CA PHE A 322 4.73 13.72 4.96
C PHE A 322 5.44 15.07 5.13
N SER A 323 4.97 16.13 4.47
CA SER A 323 5.50 17.50 4.62
C SER A 323 5.47 17.99 6.06
N ASP A 324 4.41 17.68 6.80
CA ASP A 324 4.21 18.19 8.17
C ASP A 324 4.98 17.39 9.22
N ASN A 325 5.25 16.11 8.97
CA ASN A 325 5.77 15.18 9.99
C ASN A 325 7.14 14.59 9.67
N LEU A 326 7.64 14.71 8.43
CA LEU A 326 8.90 14.11 7.98
C LEU A 326 9.95 15.17 7.64
N ASP A 327 11.21 14.75 7.72
CA ASP A 327 12.31 15.57 7.18
C ASP A 327 12.18 15.66 5.64
N PRO A 328 12.41 16.83 5.03
CA PRO A 328 12.29 17.02 3.58
C PRO A 328 13.11 16.03 2.73
N LYS A 329 14.22 15.49 3.23
CA LYS A 329 14.99 14.47 2.51
C LYS A 329 14.30 13.13 2.47
N LEU A 330 13.61 12.76 3.54
CA LEU A 330 12.85 11.53 3.58
C LEU A 330 11.61 11.63 2.68
N GLU A 331 10.93 12.77 2.71
CA GLU A 331 9.80 13.00 1.83
C GLU A 331 10.19 13.02 0.36
N ALA A 332 11.29 13.69 0.01
CA ALA A 332 11.83 13.63 -1.35
C ALA A 332 12.13 12.19 -1.80
N LEU A 333 12.70 11.36 -0.91
CA LEU A 333 12.93 9.94 -1.19
C LEU A 333 11.62 9.18 -1.38
N LEU A 334 10.60 9.44 -0.55
CA LEU A 334 9.27 8.86 -0.71
C LEU A 334 8.70 9.18 -2.09
N ILE A 335 8.65 10.47 -2.42
CA ILE A 335 8.17 10.97 -3.71
C ILE A 335 8.89 10.25 -4.87
N GLU A 336 10.22 10.20 -4.82
CA GLU A 336 11.05 9.51 -5.82
C GLU A 336 10.67 8.02 -5.95
N ARG A 337 10.53 7.30 -4.84
CA ARG A 337 10.21 5.86 -4.86
C ARG A 337 8.81 5.57 -5.38
N PHE A 338 7.83 6.32 -4.93
CA PHE A 338 6.49 6.17 -5.48
C PHE A 338 6.44 6.51 -6.98
N TYR A 339 7.32 7.41 -7.47
CA TYR A 339 7.32 7.82 -8.88
C TYR A 339 7.76 6.65 -9.73
N ILE A 340 8.88 6.03 -9.33
CA ILE A 340 9.40 4.82 -9.95
C ILE A 340 8.33 3.73 -9.98
N ILE A 341 7.66 3.48 -8.85
CA ILE A 341 6.61 2.45 -8.76
C ILE A 341 5.43 2.78 -9.68
N ASN A 342 4.97 4.04 -9.73
CA ASN A 342 3.86 4.44 -10.61
C ASN A 342 4.20 4.25 -12.09
N GLN A 343 5.44 4.53 -12.49
CA GLN A 343 5.90 4.32 -13.88
C GLN A 343 5.98 2.84 -14.24
N GLN A 344 6.25 1.96 -13.27
CA GLN A 344 6.37 0.52 -13.47
C GLN A 344 5.02 -0.21 -13.40
N ASP A 345 4.22 0.06 -12.36
CA ASP A 345 2.94 -0.59 -12.09
C ASP A 345 1.99 0.35 -11.32
N ARG A 346 1.08 0.99 -12.06
CA ARG A 346 0.04 1.86 -11.50
C ARG A 346 -0.85 1.16 -10.47
N THR A 347 -1.13 -0.13 -10.63
CA THR A 347 -1.96 -0.87 -9.67
C THR A 347 -1.21 -1.02 -8.35
N SER A 348 0.08 -1.34 -8.41
CA SER A 348 0.93 -1.41 -7.21
C SER A 348 1.07 -0.06 -6.53
N PHE A 349 1.17 1.03 -7.30
CA PHE A 349 1.14 2.39 -6.77
C PHE A 349 -0.15 2.68 -5.97
N GLU A 350 -1.31 2.32 -6.51
CA GLU A 350 -2.61 2.49 -5.82
C GLU A 350 -2.68 1.69 -4.52
N GLU A 351 -2.26 0.41 -4.55
CA GLU A 351 -2.20 -0.47 -3.37
C GLU A 351 -1.28 0.07 -2.27
N LEU A 352 -0.10 0.55 -2.66
CA LEU A 352 0.87 1.12 -1.73
C LEU A 352 0.37 2.43 -1.13
N THR A 353 -0.27 3.27 -1.95
CA THR A 353 -0.89 4.52 -1.49
C THR A 353 -1.95 4.25 -0.43
N ASN A 354 -2.82 3.25 -0.65
CA ASN A 354 -3.83 2.83 0.32
C ASN A 354 -3.21 2.36 1.65
N LEU A 355 -2.11 1.59 1.59
CA LEU A 355 -1.38 1.16 2.78
C LEU A 355 -0.86 2.36 3.58
N PHE A 356 -0.18 3.31 2.92
CA PHE A 356 0.37 4.49 3.61
C PHE A 356 -0.71 5.40 4.15
N ASP A 357 -1.82 5.57 3.44
CA ASP A 357 -2.99 6.31 3.91
C ASP A 357 -3.53 5.72 5.23
N LEU A 358 -3.67 4.39 5.28
CA LEU A 358 -4.13 3.69 6.48
C LEU A 358 -3.15 3.80 7.65
N LEU A 359 -1.85 3.75 7.38
CA LEU A 359 -0.81 3.93 8.40
C LEU A 359 -0.79 5.37 8.94
N THR A 360 -1.03 6.36 8.08
CA THR A 360 -1.20 7.77 8.47
C THR A 360 -2.42 7.96 9.36
N ASP A 361 -3.56 7.35 9.00
CA ASP A 361 -4.77 7.31 9.84
C ASP A 361 -4.46 6.71 11.22
N TYR A 362 -3.79 5.56 11.25
CA TYR A 362 -3.42 4.87 12.49
C TYR A 362 -2.47 5.70 13.36
N TYR A 363 -1.43 6.30 12.76
CA TYR A 363 -0.50 7.19 13.45
C TYR A 363 -1.23 8.39 14.06
N SER A 364 -2.10 9.04 13.29
CA SER A 364 -2.85 10.22 13.73
C SER A 364 -3.80 9.88 14.88
N GLU A 365 -4.50 8.75 14.77
CA GLU A 365 -5.34 8.23 15.84
C GLU A 365 -4.55 7.91 17.10
N ASN A 366 -3.38 7.29 16.96
CA ASN A 366 -2.51 6.97 18.08
C ASN A 366 -1.97 8.23 18.75
N LYS A 367 -1.53 9.24 17.98
CA LYS A 367 -1.08 10.53 18.50
C LYS A 367 -2.18 11.25 19.26
N PHE A 368 -3.41 11.20 18.73
CA PHE A 368 -4.57 11.70 19.45
C PHE A 368 -4.70 10.98 20.79
N ARG A 369 -4.68 9.64 20.83
CA ARG A 369 -4.80 8.84 22.06
C ARG A 369 -3.66 9.09 23.06
N GLU A 370 -2.40 9.18 22.61
CA GLU A 370 -1.22 9.51 23.45
C GLU A 370 -1.43 10.80 24.26
N LEU A 371 -2.10 11.80 23.66
CA LEU A 371 -2.35 13.08 24.29
C LEU A 371 -3.38 13.01 25.44
N TYR A 372 -4.26 12.00 25.46
CA TYR A 372 -5.26 11.82 26.53
C TYR A 372 -4.92 10.68 27.49
N ASN A 373 -4.16 9.68 27.05
CA ASN A 373 -3.76 8.51 27.83
C ASN A 373 -2.30 8.17 27.50
N GLN A 374 -1.40 8.24 28.49
CA GLN A 374 0.07 8.19 28.34
C GLN A 374 0.67 6.84 27.87
N GLN A 375 0.06 6.02 27.00
CA GLN A 375 0.50 4.62 26.88
C GLN A 375 0.72 3.98 25.50
N ILE A 376 0.74 4.69 24.36
CA ILE A 376 1.09 4.02 23.09
C ILE A 376 2.02 4.88 22.26
N ARG A 377 3.32 4.61 22.24
CA ARG A 377 4.26 5.28 21.32
C ARG A 377 4.34 4.52 19.99
N PHE A 378 3.77 5.06 18.93
CA PHE A 378 4.01 4.58 17.56
C PHE A 378 4.87 5.58 16.80
N ASP A 379 6.04 5.14 16.36
CA ASP A 379 6.91 5.90 15.48
C ASP A 379 6.77 5.38 14.05
N PHE A 380 6.06 6.15 13.22
CA PHE A 380 5.75 5.79 11.85
C PHE A 380 6.96 5.93 10.92
N VAL A 381 7.87 6.85 11.22
CA VAL A 381 8.96 7.25 10.30
C VAL A 381 9.94 6.11 10.00
N PRO A 382 10.43 5.33 11.00
CA PRO A 382 11.31 4.20 10.75
C PRO A 382 10.65 3.10 9.92
N LEU A 383 9.34 2.87 10.13
CA LEU A 383 8.58 1.85 9.42
C LEU A 383 8.50 2.15 7.93
N ILE A 384 8.18 3.41 7.57
CA ILE A 384 8.13 3.86 6.17
C ILE A 384 9.49 3.63 5.49
N LYS A 385 10.58 4.10 6.12
CA LYS A 385 11.94 3.97 5.57
C LYS A 385 12.30 2.52 5.27
N GLN A 386 11.97 1.63 6.21
CA GLN A 386 12.26 0.22 6.06
C GLN A 386 11.38 -0.43 4.99
N CYS A 387 10.09 -0.10 4.94
CA CYS A 387 9.17 -0.59 3.92
C CYS A 387 9.65 -0.20 2.51
N LEU A 388 10.04 1.06 2.29
CA LEU A 388 10.58 1.51 1.01
C LEU A 388 11.87 0.79 0.62
N LYS A 389 12.77 0.56 1.58
CA LYS A 389 14.02 -0.17 1.31
C LYS A 389 13.73 -1.61 0.89
N VAL A 390 12.78 -2.27 1.54
CA VAL A 390 12.39 -3.65 1.19
C VAL A 390 11.69 -3.71 -0.16
N LEU A 391 10.83 -2.73 -0.47
CA LEU A 391 10.22 -2.58 -1.79
C LEU A 391 11.25 -2.46 -2.91
N GLU A 392 12.41 -1.84 -2.67
CA GLU A 392 13.49 -1.77 -3.67
C GLU A 392 14.20 -3.12 -3.87
N SER A 393 14.34 -3.92 -2.81
CA SER A 393 15.08 -5.18 -2.87
C SER A 393 14.23 -6.41 -3.21
N ASP A 394 12.93 -6.38 -2.92
CA ASP A 394 12.00 -7.50 -3.03
C ASP A 394 10.59 -6.99 -3.39
N PHE A 395 10.54 -6.16 -4.44
CA PHE A 395 9.34 -5.46 -4.90
C PHE A 395 8.16 -6.41 -5.13
N GLU A 396 8.39 -7.48 -5.90
CA GLU A 396 7.36 -8.39 -6.38
C GLU A 396 6.68 -9.14 -5.23
N ASN A 397 7.47 -9.72 -4.33
CA ASN A 397 6.94 -10.42 -3.16
C ASN A 397 6.23 -9.45 -2.22
N THR A 398 6.81 -8.27 -1.98
CA THR A 398 6.19 -7.25 -1.12
C THR A 398 4.82 -6.85 -1.65
N MET A 399 4.70 -6.56 -2.95
CA MET A 399 3.42 -6.18 -3.55
C MET A 399 2.42 -7.34 -3.55
N ALA A 400 2.87 -8.58 -3.74
CA ALA A 400 2.01 -9.75 -3.58
C ALA A 400 1.45 -9.87 -2.15
N PHE A 401 2.26 -9.60 -1.13
CA PHE A 401 1.79 -9.59 0.26
C PHE A 401 0.79 -8.45 0.51
N VAL A 402 1.08 -7.21 0.08
CA VAL A 402 0.14 -6.09 0.21
C VAL A 402 -1.22 -6.42 -0.40
N ARG A 403 -1.24 -6.97 -1.63
CA ARG A 403 -2.47 -7.40 -2.31
C ARG A 403 -3.20 -8.52 -1.57
N TYR A 404 -2.46 -9.48 -1.03
CA TYR A 404 -3.01 -10.58 -0.23
C TYR A 404 -3.78 -10.08 0.99
N PHE A 405 -3.19 -9.13 1.72
CA PHE A 405 -3.79 -8.56 2.92
C PHE A 405 -4.92 -7.58 2.58
N ASN A 406 -4.80 -6.81 1.50
CA ASN A 406 -5.90 -5.96 1.02
C ASN A 406 -7.16 -6.78 0.71
N GLN A 407 -7.03 -7.88 -0.05
CA GLN A 407 -8.14 -8.81 -0.34
C GLN A 407 -8.73 -9.48 0.89
N SER A 408 -7.98 -9.54 1.99
CA SER A 408 -8.44 -10.08 3.27
C SER A 408 -9.11 -9.00 4.15
N ASN A 409 -9.39 -7.83 3.56
CA ASN A 409 -9.93 -6.62 4.20
C ASN A 409 -9.04 -6.03 5.30
N CYS A 410 -7.76 -6.44 5.41
CA CYS A 410 -6.87 -5.91 6.44
C CYS A 410 -6.53 -4.43 6.22
N LEU A 411 -6.63 -3.94 4.98
CA LEU A 411 -6.41 -2.53 4.65
C LEU A 411 -7.70 -1.71 4.60
N ASP A 412 -8.83 -2.27 5.06
CA ASP A 412 -10.07 -1.51 5.11
C ASP A 412 -9.99 -0.44 6.19
N LYS A 413 -9.94 0.81 5.71
CA LYS A 413 -10.67 1.97 6.23
C LYS A 413 -11.40 1.69 7.54
N SER A 414 -12.53 1.04 7.41
CA SER A 414 -13.62 0.90 8.37
C SER A 414 -13.27 0.09 9.63
N LEU A 415 -12.16 -0.66 9.62
CA LEU A 415 -11.72 -1.48 10.75
C LEU A 415 -11.48 -0.67 12.03
N SER A 416 -11.73 -1.29 13.18
CA SER A 416 -11.45 -0.69 14.49
C SER A 416 -9.96 -0.40 14.70
N PHE A 417 -9.61 0.48 15.63
CA PHE A 417 -8.21 0.76 15.94
C PHE A 417 -7.40 -0.50 16.29
N SER A 418 -8.01 -1.40 17.09
CA SER A 418 -7.38 -2.67 17.49
C SER A 418 -7.10 -3.59 16.29
N GLU A 419 -7.97 -3.56 15.28
CA GLU A 419 -7.81 -4.33 14.04
C GLU A 419 -6.78 -3.67 13.11
N LYS A 420 -6.78 -2.34 13.02
CA LYS A 420 -5.76 -1.59 12.28
C LYS A 420 -4.36 -1.76 12.85
N LYS A 421 -4.21 -2.03 14.15
CA LYS A 421 -2.92 -2.38 14.74
C LYS A 421 -2.28 -3.61 14.06
N LYS A 422 -3.09 -4.55 13.55
CA LYS A 422 -2.61 -5.70 12.77
C LYS A 422 -1.95 -5.28 11.45
N VAL A 423 -2.26 -4.09 10.93
CA VAL A 423 -1.55 -3.51 9.77
C VAL A 423 -0.11 -3.20 10.13
N ILE A 424 0.15 -2.70 11.34
CA ILE A 424 1.53 -2.48 11.81
C ILE A 424 2.28 -3.80 11.94
N GLU A 425 1.63 -4.84 12.46
CA GLU A 425 2.20 -6.19 12.54
C GLU A 425 2.50 -6.71 11.12
N PHE A 426 1.56 -6.56 10.20
CA PHE A 426 1.75 -6.89 8.79
C PHE A 426 2.95 -6.15 8.17
N VAL A 427 3.04 -4.83 8.31
CA VAL A 427 4.14 -4.05 7.72
C VAL A 427 5.48 -4.42 8.37
N ASN A 428 5.52 -4.63 9.68
CA ASN A 428 6.71 -5.14 10.35
C ASN A 428 7.12 -6.50 9.78
N ASP A 429 6.19 -7.43 9.62
CA ASP A 429 6.48 -8.73 9.02
C ASP A 429 6.97 -8.59 7.57
N VAL A 430 6.44 -7.63 6.79
CA VAL A 430 6.86 -7.36 5.40
C VAL A 430 8.32 -6.92 5.42
N ILE A 431 8.64 -5.98 6.29
CA ILE A 431 10.00 -5.45 6.46
C ILE A 431 11.00 -6.55 6.85
N HIS A 432 10.55 -7.53 7.64
CA HIS A 432 11.38 -8.64 8.13
C HIS A 432 11.28 -9.90 7.26
N THR A 433 10.69 -9.80 6.07
CA THR A 433 10.63 -10.89 5.10
C THR A 433 12.04 -11.40 4.81
N LYS A 434 12.22 -12.72 4.85
CA LYS A 434 13.53 -13.35 4.63
C LYS A 434 13.54 -14.06 3.30
N ILE A 435 14.47 -13.66 2.41
CA ILE A 435 14.78 -14.47 1.24
C ILE A 435 15.39 -15.78 1.73
N ILE A 436 14.72 -16.90 1.44
CA ILE A 436 15.16 -18.25 1.81
C ILE A 436 15.86 -18.95 0.64
N HIS A 437 15.55 -18.57 -0.60
CA HIS A 437 16.20 -19.11 -1.79
C HIS A 437 16.06 -18.12 -2.96
N LYS A 438 17.09 -18.00 -3.80
CA LYS A 438 17.08 -17.15 -4.98
C LYS A 438 17.82 -17.84 -6.12
N THR A 439 17.18 -17.90 -7.29
CA THR A 439 17.75 -18.34 -8.58
C THR A 439 17.49 -17.27 -9.63
N ASP A 440 18.02 -17.46 -10.84
CA ASP A 440 17.84 -16.52 -11.95
C ASP A 440 16.36 -16.34 -12.34
N PHE A 441 15.53 -17.36 -12.11
CA PHE A 441 14.12 -17.39 -12.53
C PHE A 441 13.13 -17.50 -11.37
N SER A 442 13.61 -17.58 -10.12
CA SER A 442 12.73 -17.58 -8.96
C SER A 442 13.32 -16.92 -7.73
N ASN A 443 12.47 -16.30 -6.93
CA ASN A 443 12.80 -15.78 -5.61
C ASN A 443 11.81 -16.33 -4.59
N ILE A 444 12.31 -17.00 -3.56
CA ILE A 444 11.49 -17.54 -2.48
C ILE A 444 11.76 -16.75 -1.20
N SER A 445 10.72 -16.11 -0.70
CA SER A 445 10.71 -15.28 0.50
C SER A 445 9.77 -15.86 1.56
N LEU A 446 10.13 -15.71 2.83
CA LEU A 446 9.32 -16.12 3.98
C LEU A 446 8.84 -14.88 4.75
N PHE A 447 7.54 -14.72 4.83
CA PHE A 447 6.83 -13.71 5.61
C PHE A 447 6.04 -14.42 6.71
N SER A 448 6.43 -14.27 7.98
CA SER A 448 5.76 -14.95 9.10
C SER A 448 5.58 -16.47 8.85
N ASN A 449 4.36 -16.95 8.60
CA ASN A 449 4.02 -18.32 8.22
C ASN A 449 3.57 -18.48 6.76
N ILE A 450 3.89 -17.53 5.89
CA ILE A 450 3.56 -17.50 4.46
C ILE A 450 4.85 -17.49 3.65
N VAL A 451 4.97 -18.42 2.71
CA VAL A 451 6.04 -18.44 1.70
C VAL A 451 5.53 -17.77 0.44
N ALA A 452 6.30 -16.85 -0.12
CA ALA A 452 6.11 -16.28 -1.44
C ALA A 452 7.18 -16.81 -2.39
N LYS A 453 6.78 -17.58 -3.39
CA LYS A 453 7.64 -17.99 -4.52
C LYS A 453 7.28 -17.15 -5.73
N THR A 454 8.13 -16.21 -6.09
CA THR A 454 8.02 -15.44 -7.32
C THR A 454 8.81 -16.11 -8.43
N VAL A 455 8.21 -16.25 -9.60
CA VAL A 455 8.82 -16.83 -10.81
C VAL A 455 8.77 -15.83 -11.96
N TYR A 456 9.80 -15.81 -12.81
CA TYR A 456 10.01 -14.77 -13.83
C TYR A 456 9.98 -15.34 -15.26
N GLY A 457 9.76 -14.48 -16.26
CA GLY A 457 9.95 -14.84 -17.67
C GLY A 457 9.03 -15.98 -18.17
N PRO A 458 9.54 -16.98 -18.93
CA PRO A 458 8.72 -18.10 -19.41
C PRO A 458 8.21 -19.01 -18.28
N TRP A 459 8.84 -18.94 -17.11
CA TRP A 459 8.54 -19.75 -15.91
C TRP A 459 7.27 -19.29 -15.18
N LYS A 460 6.65 -18.18 -15.57
CA LYS A 460 5.35 -17.75 -15.00
C LYS A 460 4.24 -18.80 -15.14
N SER A 461 4.30 -19.62 -16.20
CA SER A 461 3.35 -20.70 -16.45
C SER A 461 3.35 -21.75 -15.32
N GLU A 462 4.43 -21.83 -14.53
CA GLU A 462 4.51 -22.70 -13.35
C GLU A 462 3.45 -22.35 -12.31
N ALA A 463 3.16 -21.07 -12.10
CA ALA A 463 2.14 -20.66 -11.14
C ALA A 463 0.76 -21.25 -11.50
N GLU A 464 0.45 -21.34 -12.79
CA GLU A 464 -0.77 -21.98 -13.28
C GLU A 464 -0.75 -23.49 -13.04
N ASN A 465 0.39 -24.15 -13.29
CA ASN A 465 0.56 -25.59 -13.05
C ASN A 465 0.33 -25.92 -11.57
N ILE A 466 0.91 -25.14 -10.67
CA ILE A 466 0.74 -25.29 -9.21
C ILE A 466 -0.74 -25.14 -8.83
N GLY A 467 -1.42 -24.15 -9.40
CA GLY A 467 -2.86 -23.96 -9.20
C GLY A 467 -3.68 -25.19 -9.62
N ILE A 468 -3.35 -25.82 -10.76
CA ILE A 468 -4.03 -27.03 -11.23
C ILE A 468 -3.73 -28.21 -10.31
N ILE A 469 -2.46 -28.46 -9.98
CA ILE A 469 -2.05 -29.55 -9.09
C ILE A 469 -2.77 -29.44 -7.74
N ASN A 470 -2.91 -28.23 -7.20
CA ASN A 470 -3.62 -28.00 -5.94
C ASN A 470 -5.08 -28.46 -5.95
N THR A 471 -5.73 -28.39 -7.11
CA THR A 471 -7.13 -28.83 -7.24
C THR A 471 -7.29 -30.35 -7.35
N ILE A 472 -6.27 -31.06 -7.83
CA ILE A 472 -6.36 -32.51 -8.09
C ILE A 472 -5.56 -33.36 -7.11
N TYR A 473 -4.66 -32.75 -6.34
CA TYR A 473 -3.76 -33.45 -5.43
C TYR A 473 -3.79 -32.83 -4.01
N PRO A 474 -4.46 -33.48 -3.04
CA PRO A 474 -4.72 -32.90 -1.70
C PRO A 474 -3.50 -32.84 -0.78
N TYR A 475 -2.35 -33.38 -1.21
CA TYR A 475 -1.08 -33.34 -0.48
C TYR A 475 -0.09 -32.33 -1.06
N SER A 476 -0.58 -31.41 -1.89
CA SER A 476 0.13 -30.19 -2.29
C SER A 476 -0.02 -29.09 -1.22
N PRO A 477 0.73 -27.97 -1.29
CA PRO A 477 0.65 -26.89 -0.31
C PRO A 477 -0.77 -26.35 -0.10
N LYS A 478 -1.17 -26.04 1.13
CA LYS A 478 -2.51 -25.48 1.42
C LYS A 478 -2.52 -23.96 1.23
N LYS A 479 -3.73 -23.42 1.00
CA LYS A 479 -4.04 -21.98 0.90
C LYS A 479 -3.23 -21.25 -0.19
N ILE A 480 -3.06 -21.90 -1.34
CA ILE A 480 -2.33 -21.30 -2.46
C ILE A 480 -3.11 -20.09 -2.99
N LYS A 481 -2.47 -18.91 -2.99
CA LYS A 481 -2.91 -17.75 -3.78
C LYS A 481 -1.87 -17.45 -4.84
N ILE A 482 -2.32 -17.14 -6.06
CA ILE A 482 -1.45 -16.82 -7.19
C ILE A 482 -1.72 -15.38 -7.62
N TYR A 483 -0.68 -14.59 -7.74
CA TYR A 483 -0.70 -13.24 -8.30
C TYR A 483 0.10 -13.21 -9.59
N SER A 484 -0.52 -12.80 -10.69
CA SER A 484 0.12 -12.75 -12.00
C SER A 484 0.41 -11.31 -12.41
N HIS A 485 1.61 -11.06 -12.90
CA HIS A 485 2.09 -9.80 -13.49
C HIS A 485 2.60 -10.06 -14.92
N PRO A 486 2.64 -9.06 -15.82
CA PRO A 486 3.23 -9.22 -17.15
C PRO A 486 4.67 -9.75 -17.15
N GLU A 487 5.44 -9.52 -16.08
CA GLU A 487 6.85 -9.90 -15.99
C GLU A 487 7.15 -11.06 -15.04
N TYR A 488 6.27 -11.30 -14.06
CA TYR A 488 6.45 -12.36 -13.05
C TYR A 488 5.12 -12.95 -12.57
N ALA A 489 5.17 -14.04 -11.81
CA ALA A 489 4.02 -14.57 -11.06
C ALA A 489 4.46 -14.97 -9.65
N THR A 490 3.68 -14.62 -8.63
CA THR A 490 3.98 -14.94 -7.23
C THR A 490 2.96 -15.92 -6.66
N ILE A 491 3.45 -17.05 -6.17
CA ILE A 491 2.67 -18.08 -5.48
C ILE A 491 2.86 -17.93 -3.98
N LEU A 492 1.78 -17.65 -3.26
CA LEU A 492 1.75 -17.58 -1.80
C LEU A 492 1.18 -18.87 -1.22
N TYR A 493 1.86 -19.48 -0.25
CA TYR A 493 1.41 -20.70 0.44
C TYR A 493 1.89 -20.76 1.89
N GLU A 494 1.35 -21.67 2.70
CA GLU A 494 1.74 -21.81 4.11
C GLU A 494 3.19 -22.32 4.27
N TYR A 495 3.93 -21.78 5.25
CA TYR A 495 5.27 -22.25 5.58
C TYR A 495 5.19 -23.55 6.40
N TYR A 496 5.83 -24.61 5.89
CA TYR A 496 5.78 -25.93 6.51
C TYR A 496 6.91 -26.21 7.52
N GLY A 497 7.85 -25.28 7.73
CA GLY A 497 9.01 -25.45 8.62
C GLY A 497 10.25 -25.99 7.91
N LYS A 498 11.22 -26.52 8.67
CA LYS A 498 12.32 -27.35 8.13
C LYS A 498 11.84 -28.80 7.98
N SER A 499 12.25 -29.48 6.91
CA SER A 499 11.89 -30.87 6.71
C SER A 499 12.62 -31.75 7.73
N ASN A 500 11.87 -32.60 8.44
CA ASN A 500 12.41 -33.55 9.43
C ASN A 500 12.41 -34.99 8.91
N LEU A 501 12.58 -35.16 7.60
CA LEU A 501 12.65 -36.49 6.99
C LEU A 501 13.79 -37.32 7.56
N SER A 502 13.44 -38.56 7.84
CA SER A 502 14.33 -39.62 8.29
C SER A 502 14.26 -40.82 7.32
N PHE A 503 15.15 -41.78 7.53
CA PHE A 503 15.14 -43.06 6.81
C PHE A 503 13.83 -43.84 7.00
N GLY A 504 13.19 -43.71 8.16
CA GLY A 504 11.91 -44.37 8.45
C GLY A 504 10.72 -43.82 7.65
N ASP A 505 10.87 -42.67 6.99
CA ASP A 505 9.77 -41.97 6.30
C ASP A 505 9.62 -42.39 4.83
N SER A 506 10.54 -43.20 4.31
CA SER A 506 10.59 -43.59 2.90
C SER A 506 9.32 -44.33 2.45
N LYS A 507 8.73 -45.16 3.32
CA LYS A 507 7.44 -45.82 3.03
C LYS A 507 6.27 -44.84 2.90
N GLU A 508 6.23 -43.81 3.74
CA GLU A 508 5.17 -42.80 3.66
C GLU A 508 5.32 -41.96 2.39
N ALA A 509 6.54 -41.56 2.05
CA ALA A 509 6.86 -40.87 0.80
C ALA A 509 6.48 -41.70 -0.43
N ALA A 510 6.78 -43.01 -0.42
CA ALA A 510 6.43 -43.93 -1.49
C ALA A 510 4.92 -44.03 -1.73
N ARG A 511 4.13 -44.16 -0.64
CA ARG A 511 2.66 -44.14 -0.72
C ARG A 511 2.15 -42.82 -1.26
N LEU A 512 2.79 -41.72 -0.88
CA LEU A 512 2.42 -40.39 -1.32
C LEU A 512 2.66 -40.23 -2.83
N LEU A 513 3.83 -40.64 -3.32
CA LEU A 513 4.13 -40.63 -4.75
C LEU A 513 3.19 -41.54 -5.55
N ALA A 514 2.88 -42.74 -5.04
CA ALA A 514 1.91 -43.63 -5.67
C ALA A 514 0.52 -42.97 -5.78
N LYS A 515 0.09 -42.22 -4.76
CA LYS A 515 -1.16 -41.45 -4.82
C LYS A 515 -1.13 -40.37 -5.89
N LEU A 516 -0.02 -39.64 -6.03
CA LEU A 516 0.14 -38.64 -7.10
C LEU A 516 -0.04 -39.29 -8.47
N HIS A 517 0.72 -40.35 -8.75
CA HIS A 517 0.69 -41.05 -10.02
C HIS A 517 -0.68 -41.71 -10.30
N ASN A 518 -1.38 -42.15 -9.25
CA ASN A 518 -2.71 -42.74 -9.40
C ASN A 518 -3.80 -41.71 -9.75
N THR A 519 -3.55 -40.41 -9.58
CA THR A 519 -4.51 -39.33 -9.90
C THR A 519 -5.08 -39.51 -11.31
N GLU A 520 -6.41 -39.42 -11.42
CA GLU A 520 -7.08 -39.52 -12.71
C GLU A 520 -6.81 -38.27 -13.56
N ILE A 521 -6.39 -38.49 -14.80
CA ILE A 521 -6.16 -37.42 -15.77
C ILE A 521 -7.23 -37.47 -16.84
N ASN A 522 -7.76 -36.31 -17.21
CA ASN A 522 -8.65 -36.13 -18.35
C ASN A 522 -7.98 -35.22 -19.39
N ASP A 523 -8.61 -35.06 -20.57
CA ASP A 523 -8.05 -34.26 -21.66
C ASP A 523 -7.80 -32.80 -21.27
N ARG A 524 -8.63 -32.25 -20.36
CA ARG A 524 -8.48 -30.88 -19.87
C ARG A 524 -7.23 -30.72 -19.00
N ILE A 525 -7.00 -31.63 -18.05
CA ILE A 525 -5.79 -31.63 -17.20
C ILE A 525 -4.56 -31.87 -18.07
N THR A 526 -4.65 -32.85 -18.97
CA THR A 526 -3.56 -33.20 -19.90
C THR A 526 -3.18 -32.04 -20.81
N GLY A 527 -4.16 -31.30 -21.32
CA GLY A 527 -3.92 -30.13 -22.16
C GLY A 527 -3.24 -28.98 -21.41
N LYS A 528 -3.61 -28.76 -20.14
CA LYS A 528 -3.07 -27.67 -19.32
C LYS A 528 -1.69 -27.95 -18.73
N LEU A 529 -1.45 -29.18 -18.27
CA LEU A 529 -0.19 -29.62 -17.67
C LEU A 529 0.76 -30.25 -18.70
N LYS A 530 0.68 -29.85 -19.98
CA LYS A 530 1.51 -30.43 -21.04
C LYS A 530 2.86 -29.72 -21.08
N SER A 531 3.92 -30.39 -20.61
CA SER A 531 5.28 -29.89 -20.77
C SER A 531 5.79 -30.07 -22.21
N LYS A 532 6.42 -29.02 -22.76
CA LYS A 532 7.20 -29.11 -24.01
C LYS A 532 8.51 -29.88 -23.80
N TYR A 533 9.07 -29.86 -22.58
CA TYR A 533 10.35 -30.48 -22.23
C TYR A 533 10.32 -32.01 -22.27
N LEU A 534 9.13 -32.61 -22.29
CA LEU A 534 8.95 -34.07 -22.42
C LEU A 534 8.60 -34.52 -23.84
N LYS A 535 8.60 -33.60 -24.82
CA LYS A 535 8.37 -33.96 -26.22
C LYS A 535 9.67 -34.40 -26.86
N LEU A 536 9.73 -35.63 -27.35
CA LEU A 536 10.82 -36.16 -28.16
C LEU A 536 10.33 -36.41 -29.60
N ASP A 537 9.87 -35.35 -30.25
CA ASP A 537 9.56 -35.37 -31.68
C ASP A 537 10.80 -35.06 -32.53
N ASP A 538 10.71 -35.26 -33.84
CA ASP A 538 11.83 -35.09 -34.78
C ASP A 538 12.42 -33.67 -34.70
N GLY A 539 11.57 -32.67 -34.45
CA GLY A 539 11.99 -31.28 -34.28
C GLY A 539 12.84 -31.09 -33.03
N THR A 540 12.42 -31.65 -31.90
CA THR A 540 13.16 -31.56 -30.63
C THR A 540 14.49 -32.32 -30.70
N ILE A 541 14.49 -33.52 -31.28
CA ILE A 541 15.72 -34.31 -31.46
C ILE A 541 16.71 -33.54 -32.35
N LYS A 542 16.23 -33.01 -33.47
CA LYS A 542 17.04 -32.19 -34.37
C LYS A 542 17.63 -30.99 -33.63
N MET A 543 16.82 -30.24 -32.89
CA MET A 543 17.27 -29.10 -32.09
C MET A 543 18.40 -29.48 -31.13
N ILE A 544 18.24 -30.58 -30.37
CA ILE A 544 19.28 -31.06 -29.44
C ILE A 544 20.57 -31.40 -30.19
N THR A 545 20.47 -32.20 -31.25
CA THR A 545 21.66 -32.67 -31.99
C THR A 545 22.39 -31.53 -32.68
N GLU A 546 21.68 -30.57 -33.29
CA GLU A 546 22.28 -29.37 -33.90
C GLU A 546 22.95 -28.48 -32.84
N PHE A 547 22.29 -28.27 -31.70
CA PHE A 547 22.85 -27.49 -30.61
C PHE A 547 24.15 -28.13 -30.10
N LEU A 548 24.12 -29.42 -29.73
CA LEU A 548 25.29 -30.11 -29.21
C LEU A 548 26.43 -30.19 -30.25
N SER A 549 26.11 -30.39 -31.53
CA SER A 549 27.10 -30.32 -32.61
C SER A 549 27.80 -28.96 -32.67
N ASN A 550 27.03 -27.88 -32.56
CA ASN A 550 27.58 -26.52 -32.55
C ASN A 550 28.41 -26.22 -31.29
N HIS A 551 28.17 -26.96 -30.20
CA HIS A 551 28.92 -26.86 -28.95
C HIS A 551 30.08 -27.88 -28.85
N GLY A 552 30.48 -28.47 -29.97
CA GLY A 552 31.70 -29.29 -30.07
C GLY A 552 31.58 -30.70 -29.52
N TYR A 553 30.37 -31.22 -29.30
CA TYR A 553 30.18 -32.64 -28.97
C TYR A 553 30.55 -33.51 -30.17
N ILE A 554 31.24 -34.63 -29.92
CA ILE A 554 31.76 -35.49 -30.99
C ILE A 554 30.64 -36.30 -31.65
N LYS A 555 30.85 -36.68 -32.91
CA LYS A 555 29.85 -37.36 -33.75
C LYS A 555 29.27 -38.63 -33.08
N ASP A 556 30.11 -39.46 -32.47
CA ASP A 556 29.67 -40.71 -31.83
C ASP A 556 28.70 -40.46 -30.66
N ASP A 557 28.91 -39.37 -29.90
CA ASP A 557 27.98 -38.98 -28.83
C ASP A 557 26.63 -38.56 -29.39
N LEU A 558 26.63 -37.81 -30.50
CA LEU A 558 25.42 -37.32 -31.15
C LEU A 558 24.61 -38.48 -31.76
N GLU A 559 25.26 -39.45 -32.39
CA GLU A 559 24.62 -40.67 -32.90
C GLU A 559 23.98 -41.47 -31.77
N MET A 560 24.69 -41.67 -30.66
CA MET A 560 24.15 -42.35 -29.47
C MET A 560 22.93 -41.61 -28.88
N ILE A 561 23.01 -40.28 -28.73
CA ILE A 561 21.89 -39.47 -28.23
C ILE A 561 20.68 -39.60 -29.16
N TYR A 562 20.89 -39.53 -30.48
CA TYR A 562 19.84 -39.73 -31.47
C TYR A 562 19.19 -41.11 -31.36
N GLU A 563 19.98 -42.18 -31.30
CA GLU A 563 19.49 -43.55 -31.17
C GLU A 563 18.67 -43.75 -29.89
N ARG A 564 19.13 -43.19 -28.75
CA ARG A 564 18.40 -43.25 -27.49
C ARG A 564 17.09 -42.47 -27.56
N ALA A 565 17.07 -41.29 -28.19
CA ALA A 565 15.84 -40.52 -28.37
C ALA A 565 14.82 -41.27 -29.23
N GLU A 566 15.26 -41.88 -30.34
CA GLU A 566 14.41 -42.69 -31.22
C GLU A 566 13.92 -44.00 -30.56
N ALA A 567 14.73 -44.59 -29.66
CA ALA A 567 14.29 -45.71 -28.84
C ALA A 567 13.18 -45.28 -27.86
N LEU A 568 13.36 -44.18 -27.13
CA LEU A 568 12.37 -43.64 -26.19
C LEU A 568 11.06 -43.24 -26.87
N LYS A 569 11.14 -42.62 -28.05
CA LYS A 569 9.97 -42.23 -28.86
C LYS A 569 9.09 -43.43 -29.23
N ARG A 570 9.69 -44.61 -29.42
CA ARG A 570 8.98 -45.87 -29.72
C ARG A 570 8.52 -46.61 -28.47
N ALA A 571 9.11 -46.32 -27.31
CA ALA A 571 8.76 -46.98 -26.05
C ALA A 571 7.37 -46.55 -25.57
N PHE A 572 6.53 -47.52 -25.22
CA PHE A 572 5.24 -47.24 -24.61
C PHE A 572 5.40 -46.87 -23.13
N HIS A 573 4.95 -45.69 -22.72
CA HIS A 573 4.90 -45.29 -21.31
C HIS A 573 3.48 -44.92 -20.89
N PRO A 574 3.03 -45.38 -19.71
CA PRO A 574 1.75 -44.93 -19.16
C PRO A 574 1.82 -43.43 -18.84
N LYS A 575 0.68 -42.74 -18.92
CA LYS A 575 0.57 -41.32 -18.56
C LYS A 575 0.02 -41.17 -17.15
N SER A 576 0.63 -40.28 -16.39
CA SER A 576 0.25 -39.89 -15.03
C SER A 576 0.60 -38.43 -14.79
N VAL A 577 0.02 -37.82 -13.77
CA VAL A 577 0.59 -36.59 -13.20
C VAL A 577 1.90 -36.95 -12.54
N ILE A 578 2.97 -36.24 -12.88
CA ILE A 578 4.30 -36.41 -12.30
C ILE A 578 4.80 -35.08 -11.73
N HIS A 579 5.63 -35.16 -10.72
CA HIS A 579 6.33 -34.01 -10.12
C HIS A 579 7.37 -33.45 -11.10
N ASN A 580 8.08 -34.35 -11.79
CA ASN A 580 9.01 -34.06 -12.89
C ASN A 580 10.18 -33.17 -12.47
N ASP A 581 10.59 -33.26 -11.21
CA ASP A 581 11.92 -32.90 -10.69
C ASP A 581 12.10 -33.48 -9.27
N LEU A 582 11.79 -34.77 -9.10
CA LEU A 582 11.54 -35.34 -7.78
C LEU A 582 12.81 -35.75 -7.04
N TYR A 583 12.98 -35.21 -5.83
CA TYR A 583 14.01 -35.58 -4.85
C TYR A 583 13.39 -35.85 -3.47
N TYR A 584 14.10 -36.57 -2.61
CA TYR A 584 13.55 -36.96 -1.32
C TYR A 584 13.31 -35.75 -0.40
N ASP A 585 14.11 -34.69 -0.48
CA ASP A 585 13.98 -33.48 0.35
C ASP A 585 12.75 -32.61 0.00
N GLN A 586 12.12 -32.83 -1.15
CA GLN A 586 10.86 -32.18 -1.53
C GLN A 586 9.65 -32.79 -0.83
N PHE A 587 9.80 -33.98 -0.24
CA PHE A 587 8.82 -34.47 0.73
C PHE A 587 9.01 -33.71 2.04
N HIS A 588 7.93 -33.12 2.53
CA HIS A 588 7.98 -32.33 3.75
C HIS A 588 7.11 -32.96 4.83
N LYS A 589 7.76 -33.41 5.90
CA LYS A 589 7.08 -34.05 7.03
C LYS A 589 6.94 -33.09 8.20
N ASN A 590 5.70 -32.76 8.52
CA ASN A 590 5.29 -32.13 9.79
C ASN A 590 4.18 -32.99 10.43
N LYS A 591 2.94 -32.50 10.55
CA LYS A 591 1.78 -33.32 11.00
C LYS A 591 1.35 -34.37 9.97
N GLN A 592 1.48 -34.05 8.69
CA GLN A 592 1.18 -34.90 7.55
C GLN A 592 2.25 -34.64 6.49
N MET A 593 2.69 -35.67 5.76
CA MET A 593 3.62 -35.50 4.66
C MET A 593 2.96 -34.75 3.49
N THR A 594 3.63 -33.70 3.03
CA THR A 594 3.22 -32.85 1.90
C THR A 594 4.32 -32.89 0.86
N LEU A 595 3.97 -32.89 -0.42
CA LEU A 595 4.95 -32.80 -1.50
C LEU A 595 5.04 -31.33 -1.97
N LEU A 596 6.25 -30.78 -1.96
CA LEU A 596 6.53 -29.38 -2.27
C LEU A 596 7.18 -29.24 -3.66
N ASP A 597 7.39 -27.98 -4.06
CA ASP A 597 8.15 -27.60 -5.25
C ASP A 597 7.63 -28.15 -6.60
N TRP A 598 6.38 -27.79 -6.92
CA TRP A 598 5.66 -28.24 -8.12
C TRP A 598 6.05 -27.49 -9.42
N THR A 599 7.24 -26.91 -9.45
CA THR A 599 7.82 -26.11 -10.55
C THR A 599 7.60 -26.78 -11.91
N TYR A 600 7.99 -28.06 -12.00
CA TYR A 600 8.04 -28.78 -13.26
C TYR A 600 6.88 -29.76 -13.47
N ALA A 601 5.87 -29.70 -12.59
CA ALA A 601 4.76 -30.64 -12.57
C ALA A 601 4.05 -30.71 -13.93
N THR A 602 3.87 -31.92 -14.44
CA THR A 602 3.36 -32.16 -15.80
C THR A 602 2.64 -33.50 -15.88
N VAL A 603 2.03 -33.79 -17.03
CA VAL A 603 1.62 -35.16 -17.38
C VAL A 603 2.75 -35.86 -18.12
N GLY A 604 3.18 -37.02 -17.61
CA GLY A 604 4.29 -37.81 -18.14
C GLY A 604 4.34 -39.23 -17.60
N SER A 605 5.45 -39.92 -17.87
CA SER A 605 5.71 -41.28 -17.38
C SER A 605 6.01 -41.26 -15.88
N PRO A 606 5.31 -42.05 -15.03
CA PRO A 606 5.60 -42.12 -13.59
C PRO A 606 7.00 -42.64 -13.29
N PHE A 607 7.64 -43.29 -14.26
CA PHE A 607 9.00 -43.80 -14.14
C PHE A 607 10.07 -42.70 -14.21
N ILE A 608 9.72 -41.48 -14.63
CA ILE A 608 10.62 -40.31 -14.56
C ILE A 608 10.84 -39.91 -13.09
N ASP A 609 9.76 -39.79 -12.32
CA ASP A 609 9.85 -39.46 -10.88
C ASP A 609 10.54 -40.58 -10.11
N LEU A 610 10.23 -41.84 -10.43
CA LEU A 610 10.87 -42.99 -9.78
C LEU A 610 12.37 -43.09 -10.08
N SER A 611 12.78 -42.86 -11.33
CA SER A 611 14.20 -42.91 -11.68
C SER A 611 14.97 -41.78 -11.02
N SER A 612 14.40 -40.57 -10.95
CA SER A 612 14.99 -39.41 -10.27
C SER A 612 15.23 -39.67 -8.78
N ILE A 613 14.20 -40.17 -8.07
CA ILE A 613 14.32 -40.35 -6.62
C ILE A 613 15.18 -41.57 -6.23
N LEU A 614 15.24 -42.61 -7.08
CA LEU A 614 16.01 -43.83 -6.81
C LEU A 614 17.47 -43.75 -7.27
N ARG A 615 17.87 -42.74 -8.06
CA ARG A 615 19.23 -42.55 -8.58
C ARG A 615 20.32 -42.58 -7.46
N ASN A 616 21.37 -43.43 -7.58
CA ASN A 616 22.43 -43.62 -6.54
C ASN A 616 23.56 -42.60 -6.52
N ASP A 617 23.68 -41.77 -7.53
CA ASP A 617 24.84 -40.93 -7.73
C ASP A 617 24.69 -39.55 -7.08
N TYR A 618 25.72 -39.22 -6.27
CA TYR A 618 26.16 -37.93 -5.73
C TYR A 618 25.15 -36.95 -5.11
N ASP A 619 23.85 -37.18 -5.23
CA ASP A 619 22.81 -36.27 -4.76
C ASP A 619 22.50 -36.55 -3.29
N ASN A 620 23.12 -35.75 -2.43
CA ASN A 620 22.93 -35.79 -0.99
C ASN A 620 21.47 -35.58 -0.55
N ARG A 621 20.59 -35.07 -1.43
CA ARG A 621 19.15 -34.92 -1.17
C ARG A 621 18.46 -36.27 -0.98
N ASN A 622 18.94 -37.33 -1.64
CA ASN A 622 18.40 -38.69 -1.54
C ASN A 622 19.14 -39.55 -0.49
N ALA A 623 20.16 -39.02 0.20
CA ALA A 623 21.00 -39.82 1.11
C ALA A 623 20.24 -40.46 2.29
N LYS A 624 19.09 -39.89 2.68
CA LYS A 624 18.23 -40.39 3.76
C LYS A 624 17.13 -41.34 3.27
N LEU A 625 17.09 -41.67 1.99
CA LEU A 625 16.05 -42.51 1.41
C LEU A 625 16.40 -44.00 1.56
N ASP A 626 15.53 -44.78 2.18
CA ASP A 626 15.56 -46.25 2.04
C ASP A 626 14.97 -46.62 0.68
N LYS A 627 15.82 -46.71 -0.35
CA LYS A 627 15.39 -46.90 -1.74
C LYS A 627 14.65 -48.20 -1.97
N ARG A 628 15.15 -49.29 -1.39
CA ARG A 628 14.51 -50.60 -1.52
C ARG A 628 13.15 -50.59 -0.85
N SER A 629 13.09 -50.10 0.39
CA SER A 629 11.81 -49.99 1.07
C SER A 629 10.86 -49.01 0.41
N PHE A 630 11.37 -47.94 -0.22
CA PHE A 630 10.56 -46.98 -0.96
C PHE A 630 9.94 -47.65 -2.20
N LEU A 631 10.74 -48.32 -3.02
CA LEU A 631 10.24 -48.95 -4.25
C LEU A 631 9.24 -50.06 -3.94
N ASP A 632 9.57 -50.96 -2.99
CA ASP A 632 8.68 -52.05 -2.58
C ASP A 632 7.31 -51.50 -2.12
N GLU A 633 7.33 -50.44 -1.32
CA GLU A 633 6.11 -49.81 -0.84
C GLU A 633 5.39 -49.06 -1.96
N TYR A 634 6.08 -48.38 -2.87
CA TYR A 634 5.47 -47.69 -4.01
C TYR A 634 4.72 -48.67 -4.92
N LEU A 635 5.37 -49.77 -5.31
CA LEU A 635 4.79 -50.77 -6.21
C LEU A 635 3.56 -51.45 -5.60
N LYS A 636 3.50 -51.57 -4.26
CA LYS A 636 2.34 -52.10 -3.56
C LYS A 636 1.08 -51.24 -3.74
N TYR A 637 1.20 -49.92 -3.87
CA TYR A 637 0.05 -49.00 -3.97
C TYR A 637 -0.12 -48.35 -5.34
N SER A 638 0.89 -48.44 -6.22
CA SER A 638 0.81 -47.87 -7.56
C SER A 638 -0.03 -48.72 -8.48
N LYS A 639 -0.91 -48.09 -9.27
CA LYS A 639 -1.65 -48.77 -10.35
C LYS A 639 -0.74 -49.20 -11.52
N TYR A 640 0.50 -48.70 -11.56
CA TYR A 640 1.50 -48.97 -12.59
C TYR A 640 2.49 -50.09 -12.22
N SER A 641 2.17 -50.87 -11.20
CA SER A 641 3.05 -51.93 -10.69
C SER A 641 3.26 -53.08 -11.68
N LYS A 642 2.31 -53.31 -12.58
CA LYS A 642 2.41 -54.35 -13.63
C LYS A 642 3.29 -53.92 -14.79
N GLU A 643 3.39 -52.63 -15.04
CA GLU A 643 4.20 -52.01 -16.09
C GLU A 643 5.63 -51.75 -15.64
N PHE A 644 5.94 -51.93 -14.35
CA PHE A 644 7.26 -51.71 -13.81
C PHE A 644 8.29 -52.74 -14.32
N SER A 645 9.47 -52.25 -14.70
CA SER A 645 10.66 -53.04 -14.97
C SER A 645 11.91 -52.17 -14.81
N ASP A 646 13.07 -52.80 -14.64
CA ASP A 646 14.36 -52.07 -14.62
C ASP A 646 14.58 -51.28 -15.92
N GLN A 647 14.15 -51.85 -17.05
CA GLN A 647 14.17 -51.17 -18.35
C GLN A 647 13.32 -49.90 -18.34
N LYS A 648 12.13 -49.90 -17.69
CA LYS A 648 11.28 -48.71 -17.59
C LYS A 648 11.88 -47.63 -16.69
N LEU A 649 12.62 -48.03 -15.65
CA LEU A 649 13.39 -47.09 -14.83
C LEU A 649 14.53 -46.46 -15.63
N ILE A 650 15.28 -47.25 -16.42
CA ILE A 650 16.35 -46.76 -17.32
C ILE A 650 15.78 -45.79 -18.36
N GLU A 651 14.65 -46.15 -18.98
CA GLU A 651 13.97 -45.26 -19.93
C GLU A 651 13.49 -43.97 -19.26
N GLY A 652 12.90 -44.07 -18.07
CA GLY A 652 12.50 -42.90 -17.27
C GLY A 652 13.69 -42.00 -16.91
N PHE A 653 14.85 -42.59 -16.59
CA PHE A 653 16.10 -41.87 -16.35
C PHE A 653 16.55 -41.10 -17.60
N TYR A 654 16.60 -41.75 -18.77
CA TYR A 654 16.97 -41.07 -20.00
C TYR A 654 15.98 -39.98 -20.41
N MET A 655 14.67 -40.18 -20.21
CA MET A 655 13.67 -39.13 -20.40
C MET A 655 13.96 -37.90 -19.53
N ASN A 656 14.42 -38.11 -18.28
CA ASN A 656 14.81 -37.03 -17.38
C ASN A 656 16.05 -36.27 -17.89
N CYS A 657 17.07 -36.97 -18.39
CA CYS A 657 18.25 -36.34 -19.00
C CYS A 657 17.89 -35.55 -20.27
N PHE A 658 17.01 -36.06 -21.12
CA PHE A 658 16.56 -35.32 -22.30
C PHE A 658 15.76 -34.06 -21.93
N ARG A 659 14.87 -34.17 -20.93
CA ARG A 659 14.16 -33.02 -20.34
C ARG A 659 15.16 -31.94 -19.91
N GLU A 660 16.19 -32.33 -19.16
CA GLU A 660 17.26 -31.45 -18.69
C GLU A 660 18.03 -30.80 -19.84
N ILE A 661 18.41 -31.57 -20.86
CA ILE A 661 19.11 -31.04 -22.03
C ILE A 661 18.26 -29.97 -22.75
N VAL A 662 16.97 -30.25 -23.02
CA VAL A 662 16.07 -29.25 -23.63
C VAL A 662 16.00 -28.01 -22.75
N TRP A 663 15.91 -28.19 -21.42
CA TRP A 663 15.86 -27.11 -20.45
C TRP A 663 17.14 -26.25 -20.48
N PHE A 664 18.32 -26.86 -20.42
CA PHE A 664 19.60 -26.14 -20.46
C PHE A 664 19.84 -25.44 -21.79
N ILE A 665 19.47 -26.05 -22.93
CA ILE A 665 19.56 -25.42 -24.26
C ILE A 665 18.75 -24.13 -24.31
N GLU A 666 17.50 -24.15 -23.81
CA GLU A 666 16.68 -22.94 -23.77
C GLU A 666 17.32 -21.87 -22.87
N ARG A 667 17.90 -22.25 -21.73
CA ARG A 667 18.58 -21.31 -20.83
C ARG A 667 19.79 -20.64 -21.47
N ILE A 668 20.64 -21.43 -22.14
CA ILE A 668 21.83 -20.90 -22.84
C ILE A 668 21.40 -19.93 -23.93
N ASN A 669 20.35 -20.26 -24.71
CA ASN A 669 19.86 -19.40 -25.78
C ASN A 669 19.22 -18.08 -25.29
N LEU A 670 18.80 -18.01 -24.03
CA LEU A 670 18.23 -16.80 -23.43
C LEU A 670 19.27 -15.89 -22.78
N ASP A 671 20.57 -16.24 -22.81
CA ASP A 671 21.64 -15.56 -22.06
C ASP A 671 21.34 -15.44 -20.54
N GLU A 672 20.45 -16.29 -20.00
CA GLU A 672 19.99 -16.28 -18.61
C GLU A 672 20.95 -17.05 -17.66
N THR A 673 22.25 -17.10 -17.98
CA THR A 673 23.22 -17.92 -17.23
C THR A 673 24.35 -17.08 -16.67
N HIS A 674 24.46 -17.01 -15.34
CA HIS A 674 25.64 -16.47 -14.66
C HIS A 674 26.60 -17.62 -14.33
N GLY A 675 27.86 -17.55 -14.80
CA GLY A 675 28.96 -18.33 -14.22
C GLY A 675 29.25 -19.74 -14.79
N GLY A 676 28.71 -20.14 -15.94
CA GLY A 676 29.10 -21.41 -16.61
C GLY A 676 28.60 -22.70 -15.93
N GLU A 677 27.81 -22.60 -14.87
CA GLU A 677 27.20 -23.77 -14.20
C GLU A 677 26.25 -24.53 -15.14
N VAL A 678 25.51 -23.81 -15.98
CA VAL A 678 24.56 -24.42 -16.94
C VAL A 678 25.27 -25.28 -17.98
N ASP A 679 26.46 -24.87 -18.45
CA ASP A 679 27.27 -25.70 -19.36
C ASP A 679 27.77 -26.97 -18.67
N THR A 680 28.09 -26.87 -17.38
CA THR A 680 28.50 -28.03 -16.56
C THR A 680 27.34 -29.01 -16.40
N TRP A 681 26.15 -28.53 -16.06
CA TRP A 681 24.97 -29.39 -15.92
C TRP A 681 24.50 -29.98 -17.25
N LEU A 682 24.60 -29.23 -18.35
CA LEU A 682 24.34 -29.76 -19.69
C LEU A 682 25.30 -30.92 -20.00
N LYS A 683 26.59 -30.74 -19.68
CA LYS A 683 27.59 -31.79 -19.87
C LYS A 683 27.31 -33.01 -18.99
N ASP A 684 26.87 -32.81 -17.75
CA ASP A 684 26.50 -33.90 -16.84
C ASP A 684 25.29 -34.68 -17.37
N ALA A 685 24.23 -34.00 -17.81
CA ALA A 685 23.06 -34.64 -18.42
C ALA A 685 23.42 -35.44 -19.69
N VAL A 686 24.34 -34.91 -20.52
CA VAL A 686 24.86 -35.65 -21.68
C VAL A 686 25.71 -36.84 -21.26
N ASN A 687 26.56 -36.70 -20.24
CA ASN A 687 27.38 -37.81 -19.74
C ASN A 687 26.52 -38.92 -19.13
N ASP A 688 25.41 -38.57 -18.49
CA ASP A 688 24.43 -39.53 -17.98
C ASP A 688 23.76 -40.31 -19.11
N LEU A 689 23.49 -39.65 -20.23
CA LEU A 689 23.09 -40.31 -21.48
C LEU A 689 24.21 -41.14 -22.13
N LYS A 690 25.44 -41.14 -21.63
CA LYS A 690 26.50 -42.08 -22.09
C LYS A 690 26.60 -43.32 -21.23
N ARG A 691 26.15 -43.26 -19.98
CA ARG A 691 26.17 -44.40 -19.08
C ARG A 691 25.17 -45.44 -19.56
N ASN A 692 25.62 -46.68 -19.68
CA ASN A 692 24.77 -47.85 -19.97
C ASN A 692 24.17 -48.45 -18.69
N GLU A 693 24.52 -47.92 -17.52
CA GLU A 693 24.11 -48.44 -16.22
C GLU A 693 23.39 -47.35 -15.43
N PHE A 694 22.08 -47.53 -15.24
CA PHE A 694 21.33 -46.84 -14.20
C PHE A 694 21.54 -47.62 -12.90
N VAL A 695 22.25 -47.02 -11.94
CA VAL A 695 22.51 -47.63 -10.64
C VAL A 695 21.56 -46.99 -9.63
N TRP A 696 20.73 -47.79 -8.96
CA TRP A 696 19.72 -47.32 -8.01
C TRP A 696 19.67 -48.13 -6.72
#